data_AF-D9Y1E7-F1
#
_entry.id   AF-D9Y1E7-F1
#
_cell.length_a   1.000
_cell.length_b   1.000
_cell.length_c   1.000
_cell.angle_alpha   90.00
_cell.angle_beta   90.00
_cell.angle_gamma   90.00
#
_symmetry.space_group_name_H-M   'P 1'
#
loop_
_entity.id
_entity.type
_entity.pdbx_description
1 polymer ?
#
loop_
_entity_poly.entity_id
_entity_poly.type
_entity_poly.pdbx_seq_one_letter_code
_entity_poly.pdbx_strand_id
1 'polypeptide(L)'
;MRFEARAEEEFEAACGLLVDRLVRWAGEQGLPVDGFLAETALDYRHRATADGRLGWWEPRHVEELLLSWLPQKVTERPGEERGDAPGTLRTLLRYLYAAQLTDPRGPALEDSLAAIDAAAERYPAAMADRSRWGLAKFWATTAAEQGVDIEDGAALQRFADRAQREEVAYDEEALLAIMERRLTGRVLSDGARAEPQLPVALPSDDELRRQAEASTIVAQMRGLAEWAGRESRAVTATGRLRMADARELVDVLGTGDEVEGVRSSADLPRLGLLVEWAKKARLVRVAKGRLYAVAKARPTLADPLELWSRAFDACFELRQALIGARSGWHVESMLFDVYEDVLEDVLNTLYSLPYPMPWPRLRDSVHLGYRAESQLDGQPDIQHRMWFEHADRDLRTVFDVLVDLGAIERDRGMADPVFLEVDLSGAGEELPTHMPPELAELLGVAQAAADPAAQERARAQRAELTAGPVELLRLTALGTWALRGRLLAVGRDAPLVGELAQAPAAGLLGVLADDYDPDAAHVELAGWIAAHGERDAALRQLTEAVRTMPFRVRAQAMLTVLLTTLPDSEGERLLRALIDDPVLAPLALTALAHQELLSPEDMTDAEHLLLLAENLLQLVELAGGRDGAEEALRAQGPEVGEAVAAALASAHPDQVGLNELSGLIARVRAVSGRRARTTRRAAGKNRRKRHR
;
A
#
# COMPACT_ATOMS: atom_id res chain seq x y z
N MET A 1 -0.15 -8.07 8.45
CA MET A 1 1.00 -7.32 9.01
C MET A 1 1.51 -6.37 7.95
N ARG A 2 1.34 -5.08 8.20
CA ARG A 2 1.66 -3.99 7.29
C ARG A 2 2.10 -2.78 8.14
N PHE A 3 3.00 -1.98 7.60
CA PHE A 3 3.51 -0.75 8.22
C PHE A 3 3.36 0.39 7.20
N GLU A 4 3.03 1.61 7.63
CA GLU A 4 2.98 2.77 6.74
C GLU A 4 4.34 2.99 6.05
N ALA A 5 4.36 3.55 4.84
CA ALA A 5 5.62 3.77 4.12
C ALA A 5 6.59 4.74 4.82
N ARG A 6 6.06 5.60 5.71
CA ARG A 6 6.81 6.55 6.53
C ARG A 6 7.18 6.02 7.93
N ALA A 7 6.60 4.89 8.33
CA ALA A 7 6.77 4.25 9.65
C ALA A 7 8.02 3.35 9.67
N GLU A 8 9.16 3.95 9.32
CA GLU A 8 10.43 3.24 9.12
C GLU A 8 10.95 2.62 10.41
N GLU A 9 10.88 3.36 11.52
CA GLU A 9 11.34 2.88 12.83
C GLU A 9 10.48 1.71 13.33
N GLU A 10 9.15 1.78 13.17
CA GLU A 10 8.27 0.66 13.54
C GLU A 10 8.52 -0.58 12.67
N PHE A 11 8.74 -0.38 11.37
CA PHE A 11 9.07 -1.48 10.46
C PHE A 11 10.38 -2.15 10.86
N GLU A 12 11.46 -1.39 11.06
CA GLU A 12 12.78 -1.94 11.43
C GLU A 12 12.73 -2.68 12.77
N ALA A 13 12.02 -2.13 13.76
CA ALA A 13 11.79 -2.81 15.03
C ALA A 13 11.09 -4.15 14.84
N ALA A 14 9.96 -4.17 14.11
CA ALA A 14 9.21 -5.38 13.84
C ALA A 14 9.99 -6.40 13.00
N CYS A 15 10.75 -5.94 12.01
CA CYS A 15 11.62 -6.76 11.17
C CYS A 15 12.68 -7.47 12.04
N GLY A 16 13.38 -6.72 12.89
CA GLY A 16 14.35 -7.28 13.83
C GLY A 16 13.75 -8.32 14.77
N LEU A 17 12.57 -8.06 15.34
CA LEU A 17 11.86 -9.01 16.21
C LEU A 17 11.49 -10.30 15.46
N LEU A 18 10.96 -10.16 14.23
CA LEU A 18 10.58 -11.31 13.40
C LEU A 18 11.78 -12.18 13.04
N VAL A 19 12.89 -11.57 12.65
CA VAL A 19 14.12 -12.28 12.29
C VAL A 19 14.72 -12.97 13.52
N ASP A 20 14.78 -12.31 14.69
CA ASP A 20 15.29 -12.92 15.92
C ASP A 20 14.48 -14.17 16.31
N ARG A 21 13.14 -14.09 16.24
CA ARG A 21 12.26 -15.23 16.54
C ARG A 21 12.31 -16.32 15.47
N LEU A 22 12.39 -15.95 14.19
CA LEU A 22 12.59 -16.88 13.08
C LEU A 22 13.87 -17.70 13.26
N VAL A 23 14.99 -17.04 13.56
CA VAL A 23 16.30 -17.70 13.74
C VAL A 23 16.26 -18.70 14.89
N ARG A 24 15.62 -18.32 15.99
CA ARG A 24 15.42 -19.21 17.14
C ARG A 24 14.56 -20.42 16.77
N TRP A 25 13.39 -20.17 16.17
CA TRP A 25 12.46 -21.20 15.74
C TRP A 25 13.11 -22.18 14.75
N ALA A 26 13.84 -21.67 13.76
CA ALA A 26 14.58 -22.49 12.82
C ALA A 26 15.66 -23.35 13.51
N GLY A 27 16.37 -22.78 14.49
CA GLY A 27 17.36 -23.50 15.30
C GLY A 27 16.77 -24.66 16.10
N GLU A 28 15.58 -24.47 16.68
CA GLU A 28 14.85 -25.52 17.40
C GLU A 28 14.38 -26.65 16.48
N GLN A 29 14.05 -26.33 15.23
CA GLN A 29 13.60 -27.29 14.21
C GLN A 29 14.76 -27.90 13.39
N GLY A 30 15.99 -27.40 13.55
CA GLY A 30 17.14 -27.81 12.73
C GLY A 30 17.02 -27.39 11.26
N LEU A 31 16.34 -26.28 10.98
CA LEU A 31 16.15 -25.74 9.63
C LEU A 31 17.22 -24.69 9.28
N PRO A 32 17.66 -24.62 8.01
CA PRO A 32 18.62 -23.59 7.58
C PRO A 32 17.94 -22.21 7.53
N VAL A 33 18.63 -21.20 8.04
CA VAL A 33 18.21 -19.81 7.96
C VAL A 33 19.42 -18.89 8.03
N ASP A 34 19.44 -17.87 7.18
CA ASP A 34 20.34 -16.74 7.27
C ASP A 34 19.54 -15.49 7.67
N GLY A 35 19.91 -14.86 8.79
CA GLY A 35 19.16 -13.72 9.32
C GLY A 35 19.17 -12.50 8.39
N PHE A 36 20.31 -12.23 7.74
CA PHE A 36 20.46 -11.11 6.81
C PHE A 36 19.62 -11.31 5.54
N LEU A 37 19.58 -12.54 5.01
CA LEU A 37 18.73 -12.84 3.86
C LEU A 37 17.24 -12.82 4.21
N ALA A 38 16.86 -13.19 5.43
CA ALA A 38 15.48 -13.07 5.92
C ALA A 38 15.06 -11.61 6.05
N GLU A 39 15.90 -10.76 6.63
CA GLU A 39 15.73 -9.31 6.71
C GLU A 39 15.58 -8.70 5.32
N THR A 40 16.49 -9.03 4.39
CA THR A 40 16.44 -8.56 3.00
C THR A 40 15.14 -8.97 2.27
N ALA A 41 14.58 -10.14 2.61
CA ALA A 41 13.31 -10.60 2.05
C ALA A 41 12.10 -9.81 2.60
N LEU A 42 12.12 -9.44 3.88
CA LEU A 42 11.11 -8.58 4.50
C LEU A 42 11.22 -7.14 3.97
N ASP A 43 12.43 -6.63 3.79
CA ASP A 43 12.71 -5.34 3.13
C ASP A 43 12.12 -5.27 1.72
N TYR A 44 12.33 -6.32 0.92
CA TYR A 44 11.73 -6.41 -0.41
C TYR A 44 10.21 -6.24 -0.35
N ARG A 45 9.54 -6.98 0.54
CA ARG A 45 8.09 -6.86 0.70
C ARG A 45 7.67 -5.49 1.20
N HIS A 46 8.40 -4.90 2.14
CA HIS A 46 8.05 -3.60 2.69
C HIS A 46 8.26 -2.44 1.70
N ARG A 47 9.39 -2.44 0.96
CA ARG A 47 9.89 -1.27 0.21
C ARG A 47 9.63 -1.34 -1.29
N ALA A 48 9.69 -2.55 -1.85
CA ALA A 48 9.74 -2.77 -3.29
C ALA A 48 8.44 -3.30 -3.89
N THR A 49 7.40 -3.48 -3.08
CA THR A 49 6.08 -3.91 -3.54
C THR A 49 5.02 -2.89 -3.17
N ALA A 50 3.95 -2.79 -3.96
CA ALA A 50 2.93 -1.77 -3.75
C ALA A 50 2.09 -1.99 -2.48
N ASP A 51 1.82 -3.24 -2.12
CA ASP A 51 0.96 -3.60 -1.00
C ASP A 51 1.67 -3.57 0.37
N GLY A 52 2.99 -3.77 0.42
CA GLY A 52 3.76 -3.68 1.67
C GLY A 52 3.56 -4.79 2.71
N ARG A 53 2.86 -5.88 2.36
CA ARG A 53 2.42 -6.90 3.33
C ARG A 53 3.45 -8.00 3.51
N LEU A 54 4.02 -8.04 4.70
CA LEU A 54 5.08 -9.00 5.06
C LEU A 54 4.60 -10.46 5.06
N GLY A 55 3.31 -10.67 5.38
CA GLY A 55 2.67 -11.99 5.45
C GLY A 55 2.06 -12.49 4.14
N TRP A 56 2.17 -11.75 3.04
CA TRP A 56 1.59 -12.11 1.74
C TRP A 56 2.69 -12.41 0.72
N TRP A 57 2.70 -13.62 0.15
CA TRP A 57 3.75 -14.07 -0.79
C TRP A 57 3.16 -14.85 -1.96
N GLU A 58 2.93 -14.15 -3.07
CA GLU A 58 2.56 -14.79 -4.33
C GLU A 58 3.77 -15.37 -5.07
N PRO A 59 3.55 -16.32 -6.00
CA PRO A 59 4.62 -16.84 -6.86
C PRO A 59 5.44 -15.73 -7.54
N ARG A 60 4.78 -14.64 -7.98
CA ARG A 60 5.47 -13.46 -8.53
C ARG A 60 6.45 -12.82 -7.54
N HIS A 61 6.08 -12.70 -6.26
CA HIS A 61 6.93 -12.10 -5.22
C HIS A 61 8.15 -12.96 -4.94
N VAL A 62 7.97 -14.28 -4.96
CA VAL A 62 9.08 -15.23 -4.82
C VAL A 62 10.06 -15.12 -5.99
N GLU A 63 9.55 -15.09 -7.23
CA GLU A 63 10.39 -14.95 -8.42
C GLU A 63 11.12 -13.59 -8.44
N GLU A 64 10.41 -12.49 -8.15
CA GLU A 64 10.99 -11.15 -8.10
C GLU A 64 12.07 -11.02 -7.03
N LEU A 65 11.83 -11.54 -5.82
CA LEU A 65 12.82 -11.53 -4.75
C LEU A 65 14.10 -12.25 -5.20
N LEU A 66 13.98 -13.50 -5.63
CA LEU A 66 15.13 -14.36 -5.93
C LEU A 66 15.83 -13.96 -7.23
N LEU A 67 15.11 -13.54 -8.27
CA LEU A 67 15.66 -13.36 -9.63
C LEU A 67 15.88 -11.90 -10.03
N SER A 68 15.39 -10.95 -9.21
CA SER A 68 15.52 -9.51 -9.46
C SER A 68 16.07 -8.75 -8.24
N TRP A 69 15.43 -8.83 -7.07
CA TRP A 69 15.82 -8.04 -5.89
C TRP A 69 17.17 -8.44 -5.31
N LEU A 70 17.39 -9.73 -4.99
CA LEU A 70 18.66 -10.19 -4.44
C LEU A 70 19.82 -10.00 -5.44
N PRO A 71 19.69 -10.33 -6.75
CA PRO A 71 20.71 -9.99 -7.73
C PRO A 71 21.03 -8.49 -7.79
N GLN A 72 20.05 -7.63 -7.56
CA GLN A 72 20.21 -6.18 -7.56
C GLN A 72 20.92 -5.65 -6.31
N LYS A 73 20.55 -6.12 -5.11
CA LYS A 73 20.93 -5.51 -3.82
C LYS A 73 22.01 -6.27 -3.06
N VAL A 74 22.03 -7.61 -3.09
CA VAL A 74 22.96 -8.41 -2.28
C VAL A 74 24.31 -8.57 -2.97
N THR A 75 25.38 -8.18 -2.28
CA THR A 75 26.75 -8.32 -2.77
C THR A 75 27.40 -9.53 -2.12
N GLU A 76 27.78 -10.53 -2.91
CA GLU A 76 28.56 -11.68 -2.45
C GLU A 76 30.06 -11.37 -2.61
N ARG A 77 30.84 -11.42 -1.52
CA ARG A 77 32.29 -11.18 -1.61
C ARG A 77 33.04 -12.44 -2.06
N PRO A 78 34.17 -12.30 -2.78
CA PRO A 78 35.02 -13.44 -3.09
C PRO A 78 35.54 -14.12 -1.81
N GLY A 79 35.15 -15.38 -1.58
CA GLY A 79 35.60 -16.19 -0.45
C GLY A 79 34.65 -16.26 0.75
N GLU A 80 33.53 -15.52 0.74
CA GLU A 80 32.44 -15.71 1.69
C GLU A 80 31.56 -16.91 1.29
N GLU A 81 31.04 -17.64 2.28
CA GLU A 81 30.10 -18.72 2.04
C GLU A 81 28.77 -18.10 1.56
N ARG A 82 28.29 -18.56 0.40
CA ARG A 82 27.02 -18.07 -0.15
C ARG A 82 25.87 -18.53 0.75
N GLY A 83 25.11 -17.57 1.28
CA GLY A 83 23.88 -17.87 2.00
C GLY A 83 22.86 -18.58 1.09
N ASP A 84 22.15 -19.56 1.65
CA ASP A 84 21.06 -20.26 0.95
C ASP A 84 19.79 -19.40 0.97
N ALA A 85 19.67 -18.48 0.00
CA ALA A 85 18.50 -17.60 -0.09
C ALA A 85 17.18 -18.36 -0.34
N PRO A 86 17.11 -19.34 -1.28
CA PRO A 86 15.90 -20.16 -1.42
C PRO A 86 15.54 -20.96 -0.16
N GLY A 87 16.54 -21.53 0.53
CA GLY A 87 16.34 -22.23 1.80
C GLY A 87 15.84 -21.30 2.91
N THR A 88 16.44 -20.12 3.04
CA THR A 88 16.04 -19.10 4.02
C THR A 88 14.62 -18.62 3.78
N LEU A 89 14.26 -18.31 2.52
CA LEU A 89 12.90 -17.91 2.16
C LEU A 89 11.88 -19.02 2.48
N ARG A 90 12.21 -20.28 2.20
CA ARG A 90 11.37 -21.44 2.56
C ARG A 90 11.15 -21.53 4.07
N THR A 91 12.20 -21.33 4.87
CA THR A 91 12.10 -21.34 6.34
C THR A 91 11.27 -20.15 6.84
N LEU A 92 11.45 -18.95 6.26
CA LEU A 92 10.65 -17.76 6.56
C LEU A 92 9.16 -18.00 6.30
N LEU A 93 8.77 -18.50 5.12
CA LEU A 93 7.35 -18.73 4.81
C LEU A 93 6.70 -19.77 5.73
N ARG A 94 7.43 -20.84 6.07
CA ARG A 94 6.97 -21.85 7.04
C ARG A 94 6.78 -21.26 8.43
N TYR A 95 7.69 -20.39 8.85
CA TYR A 95 7.58 -19.70 10.13
C TYR A 95 6.38 -18.75 10.15
N LEU A 96 6.19 -17.92 9.12
CA LEU A 96 5.03 -17.02 9.03
C LEU A 96 3.71 -17.79 9.12
N TYR A 97 3.63 -18.96 8.47
CA TYR A 97 2.45 -19.83 8.57
C TYR A 97 2.28 -20.42 9.98
N ALA A 98 3.35 -20.99 10.56
CA ALA A 98 3.32 -21.59 11.88
C ALA A 98 2.99 -20.57 12.99
N ALA A 99 3.44 -19.33 12.83
CA ALA A 99 3.19 -18.22 13.74
C ALA A 99 1.85 -17.50 13.48
N GLN A 100 1.03 -17.98 12.52
CA GLN A 100 -0.26 -17.39 12.14
C GLN A 100 -0.16 -15.91 11.70
N LEU A 101 0.93 -15.57 11.00
CA LEU A 101 1.21 -14.22 10.48
C LEU A 101 0.92 -14.09 8.98
N THR A 102 0.59 -15.19 8.30
CA THR A 102 0.22 -15.18 6.89
C THR A 102 -1.10 -14.45 6.69
N ASP A 103 -1.19 -13.67 5.60
CA ASP A 103 -2.45 -13.08 5.20
C ASP A 103 -3.39 -14.16 4.63
N PRO A 104 -4.60 -14.36 5.19
CA PRO A 104 -5.50 -15.43 4.78
C PRO A 104 -6.07 -15.27 3.37
N ARG A 105 -5.93 -14.08 2.76
CA ARG A 105 -6.35 -13.79 1.38
C ARG A 105 -5.28 -14.18 0.36
N GLY A 106 -4.07 -14.52 0.82
CA GLY A 106 -2.95 -14.94 -0.02
C GLY A 106 -3.10 -16.37 -0.56
N PRO A 107 -2.17 -16.81 -1.43
CA PRO A 107 -2.17 -18.18 -1.94
C PRO A 107 -1.89 -19.21 -0.84
N ALA A 108 -2.13 -20.49 -1.15
CA ALA A 108 -1.73 -21.57 -0.26
C ALA A 108 -0.21 -21.60 -0.08
N LEU A 109 0.26 -21.99 1.11
CA LEU A 109 1.70 -22.07 1.42
C LEU A 109 2.43 -22.95 0.40
N GLU A 110 1.80 -24.05 -0.02
CA GLU A 110 2.34 -25.00 -0.99
C GLU A 110 2.64 -24.36 -2.34
N ASP A 111 1.81 -23.41 -2.80
CA ASP A 111 2.00 -22.71 -4.06
C ASP A 111 3.24 -21.80 -4.00
N SER A 112 3.39 -21.06 -2.89
CA SER A 112 4.58 -20.22 -2.66
C SER A 112 5.85 -21.07 -2.53
N LEU A 113 5.77 -22.23 -1.87
CA LEU A 113 6.90 -23.16 -1.77
C LEU A 113 7.29 -23.76 -3.12
N ALA A 114 6.32 -24.13 -3.96
CA ALA A 114 6.58 -24.60 -5.32
C ALA A 114 7.22 -23.51 -6.20
N ALA A 115 6.84 -22.25 -6.02
CA ALA A 115 7.48 -21.12 -6.68
C ALA A 115 8.95 -20.97 -6.27
N ILE A 116 9.30 -21.23 -5.00
CA ILE A 116 10.69 -21.24 -4.53
C ILE A 116 11.48 -22.32 -5.26
N ASP A 117 10.93 -23.53 -5.38
CA ASP A 117 11.60 -24.65 -6.07
C ASP A 117 11.88 -24.28 -7.55
N ALA A 118 10.90 -23.70 -8.24
CA ALA A 118 11.04 -23.27 -9.64
C ALA A 118 12.02 -22.09 -9.83
N ALA A 119 12.12 -21.18 -8.86
CA ALA A 119 13.06 -20.07 -8.90
C ALA A 119 14.48 -20.49 -8.49
N ALA A 120 14.63 -21.47 -7.58
CA ALA A 120 15.92 -21.93 -7.07
C ALA A 120 16.84 -22.46 -8.17
N GLU A 121 16.29 -23.10 -9.21
CA GLU A 121 17.08 -23.57 -10.36
C GLU A 121 17.74 -22.43 -11.15
N ARG A 122 17.06 -21.27 -11.23
CA ARG A 122 17.50 -20.09 -11.98
C ARG A 122 18.33 -19.12 -11.13
N TYR A 123 18.20 -19.21 -9.81
CA TYR A 123 18.81 -18.29 -8.86
C TYR A 123 20.34 -18.11 -9.03
N PRO A 124 21.16 -19.17 -9.15
CA PRO A 124 22.62 -18.99 -9.31
C PRO A 124 23.00 -18.24 -10.58
N ALA A 125 22.28 -18.49 -11.69
CA ALA A 125 22.52 -17.79 -12.95
C ALA A 125 22.10 -16.32 -12.85
N ALA A 126 20.98 -16.03 -12.18
CA ALA A 126 20.52 -14.66 -11.97
C ALA A 126 21.48 -13.84 -11.09
N MET A 127 22.05 -14.44 -10.03
CA MET A 127 23.04 -13.77 -9.17
C MET A 127 24.35 -13.45 -9.91
N ALA A 128 24.76 -14.29 -10.85
CA ALA A 128 25.99 -14.11 -11.64
C ALA A 128 25.85 -13.11 -12.81
N ASP A 129 24.63 -12.79 -13.22
CA ASP A 129 24.34 -11.92 -14.36
C ASP A 129 24.54 -10.44 -13.98
N ARG A 130 25.66 -9.85 -14.43
CA ARG A 130 26.02 -8.44 -14.17
C ARG A 130 24.97 -7.45 -14.66
N SER A 131 24.21 -7.76 -15.72
CA SER A 131 23.16 -6.87 -16.25
C SER A 131 21.96 -6.70 -15.29
N ARG A 132 21.81 -7.64 -14.35
CA ARG A 132 20.75 -7.63 -13.33
C ARG A 132 21.11 -6.85 -12.07
N TRP A 133 22.40 -6.56 -11.87
CA TRP A 133 22.89 -5.94 -10.64
C TRP A 133 22.38 -4.51 -10.47
N GLY A 134 22.36 -4.04 -9.23
CA GLY A 134 22.17 -2.63 -8.91
C GLY A 134 23.46 -1.86 -9.15
N LEU A 135 23.35 -0.56 -9.41
CA LEU A 135 24.49 0.33 -9.68
C LEU A 135 25.54 0.30 -8.55
N ALA A 136 25.08 0.32 -7.29
CA ALA A 136 25.97 0.25 -6.13
C ALA A 136 26.74 -1.08 -6.07
N LYS A 137 26.03 -2.20 -6.23
CA LYS A 137 26.65 -3.55 -6.28
C LYS A 137 27.65 -3.66 -7.42
N PHE A 138 27.29 -3.21 -8.63
CA PHE A 138 28.19 -3.21 -9.79
C PHE A 138 29.52 -2.53 -9.46
N TRP A 139 29.47 -1.28 -8.99
CA TRP A 139 30.70 -0.54 -8.68
C TRP A 139 31.45 -1.10 -7.47
N ALA A 140 30.76 -1.57 -6.43
CA ALA A 140 31.40 -2.18 -5.26
C ALA A 140 32.14 -3.47 -5.65
N THR A 141 31.53 -4.34 -6.46
CA THR A 141 32.17 -5.56 -6.95
C THR A 141 33.33 -5.24 -7.89
N THR A 142 33.18 -4.30 -8.82
CA THR A 142 34.29 -3.88 -9.70
C THR A 142 35.47 -3.30 -8.90
N ALA A 143 35.20 -2.52 -7.85
CA ALA A 143 36.25 -2.00 -6.97
C ALA A 143 36.97 -3.14 -6.23
N ALA A 144 36.21 -4.08 -5.67
CA ALA A 144 36.76 -5.25 -4.96
C ALA A 144 37.60 -6.16 -5.87
N GLU A 145 37.14 -6.42 -7.11
CA GLU A 145 37.88 -7.19 -8.12
C GLU A 145 39.22 -6.53 -8.51
N GLN A 146 39.32 -5.21 -8.35
CA GLN A 146 40.54 -4.43 -8.56
C GLN A 146 41.39 -4.26 -7.28
N GLY A 147 41.03 -4.96 -6.19
CA GLY A 147 41.76 -4.93 -4.93
C GLY A 147 41.53 -3.68 -4.08
N VAL A 148 40.44 -2.93 -4.32
CA VAL A 148 40.03 -1.81 -3.48
C VAL A 148 39.29 -2.36 -2.25
N ASP A 149 39.67 -1.89 -1.08
CA ASP A 149 38.92 -2.13 0.15
C ASP A 149 37.63 -1.31 0.15
N ILE A 150 36.49 -1.98 0.08
CA ILE A 150 35.16 -1.36 0.03
C ILE A 150 34.68 -0.85 1.40
N GLU A 151 35.33 -1.26 2.49
CA GLU A 151 35.02 -0.76 3.85
C GLU A 151 35.76 0.55 4.16
N ASP A 152 36.83 0.86 3.41
CA ASP A 152 37.51 2.15 3.46
C ASP A 152 36.83 3.16 2.51
N GLY A 153 36.00 4.03 3.08
CA GLY A 153 35.32 5.09 2.32
C GLY A 153 36.27 6.01 1.56
N ALA A 154 37.50 6.23 2.03
CA ALA A 154 38.48 7.02 1.30
C ALA A 154 39.06 6.25 0.10
N ALA A 155 39.23 4.93 0.21
CA ALA A 155 39.62 4.08 -0.91
C ALA A 155 38.53 4.01 -1.98
N LEU A 156 37.27 3.87 -1.57
CA LEU A 156 36.13 3.87 -2.47
C LEU A 156 35.96 5.21 -3.19
N GLN A 157 36.15 6.34 -2.49
CA GLN A 157 36.12 7.67 -3.12
C GLN A 157 37.24 7.85 -4.15
N ARG A 158 38.47 7.41 -3.85
CA ARG A 158 39.58 7.45 -4.82
C ARG A 158 39.28 6.60 -6.06
N PHE A 159 38.61 5.45 -5.88
CA PHE A 159 38.16 4.62 -6.98
C PHE A 159 37.07 5.31 -7.82
N ALA A 160 36.07 5.93 -7.18
CA ALA A 160 35.02 6.67 -7.85
C ALA A 160 35.59 7.84 -8.70
N ASP A 161 36.54 8.60 -8.16
CA ASP A 161 37.21 9.68 -8.89
C ASP A 161 37.98 9.17 -10.12
N ARG A 162 38.59 7.98 -10.03
CA ARG A 162 39.25 7.33 -11.18
C ARG A 162 38.25 6.84 -12.21
N ALA A 163 37.12 6.28 -11.78
CA ALA A 163 36.06 5.83 -12.67
C ALA A 163 35.45 7.00 -13.46
N GLN A 164 35.25 8.15 -12.82
CA GLN A 164 34.79 9.38 -13.49
C GLN A 164 35.78 9.93 -14.54
N ARG A 165 37.07 9.64 -14.40
CA ARG A 165 38.12 10.00 -15.37
C ARG A 165 38.33 8.93 -16.44
N GLU A 166 37.48 7.90 -16.48
CA GLU A 166 37.60 6.75 -17.39
C GLU A 166 38.92 5.95 -17.20
N GLU A 167 39.52 6.00 -16.00
CA GLU A 167 40.79 5.33 -15.66
C GLU A 167 40.59 3.94 -15.01
N VAL A 168 39.37 3.41 -15.08
CA VAL A 168 38.95 2.14 -14.49
C VAL A 168 38.37 1.28 -15.59
N ALA A 169 38.87 0.06 -15.74
CA ALA A 169 38.25 -0.93 -16.63
C ALA A 169 37.00 -1.51 -15.98
N TYR A 170 35.87 -1.48 -16.68
CA TYR A 170 34.60 -2.08 -16.25
C TYR A 170 33.82 -2.61 -17.46
N ASP A 171 32.77 -3.37 -17.20
CA ASP A 171 31.88 -3.93 -18.23
C ASP A 171 30.85 -2.87 -18.67
N GLU A 172 31.13 -2.21 -19.79
CA GLU A 172 30.28 -1.15 -20.34
C GLU A 172 28.89 -1.65 -20.77
N GLU A 173 28.80 -2.85 -21.35
CA GLU A 173 27.54 -3.42 -21.83
C GLU A 173 26.61 -3.74 -20.65
N ALA A 174 27.16 -4.32 -19.57
CA ALA A 174 26.43 -4.52 -18.33
C ALA A 174 25.97 -3.20 -17.70
N LEU A 175 26.84 -2.18 -17.66
CA LEU A 175 26.48 -0.86 -17.11
C LEU A 175 25.35 -0.20 -17.92
N LEU A 176 25.41 -0.26 -19.25
CA LEU A 176 24.36 0.25 -20.13
C LEU A 176 23.03 -0.45 -19.89
N ALA A 177 23.03 -1.78 -19.76
CA ALA A 177 21.82 -2.54 -19.44
C ALA A 177 21.23 -2.17 -18.07
N ILE A 178 22.07 -1.93 -17.05
CA ILE A 178 21.63 -1.45 -15.73
C ILE A 178 20.99 -0.06 -15.84
N MET A 179 21.61 0.85 -16.60
CA MET A 179 21.09 2.20 -16.82
C MET A 179 19.77 2.20 -17.59
N GLU A 180 19.64 1.39 -18.64
CA GLU A 180 18.40 1.23 -19.41
C GLU A 180 17.25 0.72 -18.52
N ARG A 181 17.51 -0.30 -17.70
CA ARG A 181 16.51 -0.82 -16.74
C ARG A 181 16.03 0.27 -15.78
N ARG A 182 16.95 1.12 -15.29
CA ARG A 182 16.59 2.23 -14.39
C ARG A 182 15.75 3.29 -15.11
N LEU A 183 16.14 3.68 -16.32
CA LEU A 183 15.43 4.68 -17.12
C LEU A 183 14.03 4.21 -17.56
N THR A 184 13.85 2.90 -17.74
CA THR A 184 12.58 2.29 -18.15
C THR A 184 11.69 1.84 -16.99
N GLY A 185 12.08 2.12 -15.74
CA GLY A 185 11.30 1.72 -14.55
C GLY A 185 11.26 0.21 -14.29
N ARG A 186 12.14 -0.58 -14.91
CA ARG A 186 12.25 -2.04 -14.73
C ARG A 186 13.13 -2.45 -13.54
N VAL A 187 13.55 -1.47 -12.74
CA VAL A 187 14.31 -1.66 -11.51
C VAL A 187 13.32 -1.63 -10.36
N LEU A 188 13.41 -2.61 -9.47
CA LEU A 188 12.68 -2.57 -8.21
C LEU A 188 13.29 -1.44 -7.36
N SER A 189 12.48 -0.43 -7.04
CA SER A 189 12.92 0.77 -6.33
C SER A 189 12.22 0.91 -4.98
N ASP A 190 12.93 1.52 -4.04
CA ASP A 190 12.38 2.01 -2.78
C ASP A 190 11.44 3.18 -3.14
N GLY A 191 10.13 2.92 -3.19
CA GLY A 191 9.12 3.87 -3.71
C GLY A 191 7.98 3.24 -4.50
N ALA A 192 7.97 1.91 -4.66
CA ALA A 192 6.82 1.21 -5.22
C ALA A 192 5.59 1.23 -4.29
N ARG A 193 5.77 1.62 -3.03
CA ARG A 193 4.73 1.57 -2.00
C ARG A 193 3.56 2.48 -2.32
N ALA A 194 2.37 1.88 -2.32
CA ALA A 194 1.13 2.60 -2.43
C ALA A 194 0.47 2.70 -1.06
N GLU A 195 -0.26 3.79 -0.82
CA GLU A 195 -1.16 3.86 0.31
C GLU A 195 -2.26 2.80 0.16
N PRO A 196 -2.58 2.09 1.25
CA PRO A 196 -3.62 1.08 1.24
C PRO A 196 -5.00 1.70 1.09
N GLN A 197 -5.90 0.97 0.43
CA GLN A 197 -7.28 1.42 0.29
C GLN A 197 -8.15 0.88 1.43
N LEU A 198 -9.17 1.65 1.85
CA LEU A 198 -10.14 1.13 2.83
C LEU A 198 -10.95 -0.01 2.21
N PRO A 199 -11.41 -0.98 3.02
CA PRO A 199 -12.31 -2.03 2.54
C PRO A 199 -13.59 -1.46 1.92
N VAL A 200 -14.01 -2.01 0.79
CA VAL A 200 -15.28 -1.65 0.14
C VAL A 200 -16.28 -2.79 0.27
N ALA A 201 -17.57 -2.47 0.32
CA ALA A 201 -18.64 -3.45 0.18
C ALA A 201 -19.23 -3.38 -1.24
N LEU A 202 -19.26 -4.51 -1.94
CA LEU A 202 -19.84 -4.61 -3.29
C LEU A 202 -21.11 -5.47 -3.26
N PRO A 203 -22.12 -5.15 -4.08
CA PRO A 203 -23.26 -6.03 -4.27
C PRO A 203 -22.85 -7.30 -5.02
N SER A 204 -23.72 -8.31 -5.03
CA SER A 204 -23.48 -9.56 -5.76
C SER A 204 -23.25 -9.34 -7.26
N ASP A 205 -22.50 -10.23 -7.92
CA ASP A 205 -22.27 -10.22 -9.36
C ASP A 205 -23.55 -10.12 -10.21
N ASP A 206 -24.66 -10.71 -9.75
CA ASP A 206 -25.96 -10.61 -10.45
C ASP A 206 -26.53 -9.21 -10.42
N GLU A 207 -26.33 -8.47 -9.33
CA GLU A 207 -26.72 -7.06 -9.23
C GLU A 207 -25.79 -6.17 -10.05
N LEU A 208 -24.47 -6.42 -10.00
CA LEU A 208 -23.52 -5.73 -10.89
C LEU A 208 -23.89 -5.96 -12.36
N ARG A 209 -24.22 -7.19 -12.77
CA ARG A 209 -24.64 -7.48 -14.14
C ARG A 209 -25.94 -6.76 -14.52
N ARG A 210 -26.92 -6.66 -13.62
CA ARG A 210 -28.14 -5.85 -13.83
C ARG A 210 -27.83 -4.36 -14.01
N GLN A 211 -26.96 -3.80 -13.16
CA GLN A 211 -26.52 -2.41 -13.27
C GLN A 211 -25.79 -2.17 -14.60
N ALA A 212 -24.94 -3.11 -15.02
CA ALA A 212 -24.20 -3.01 -16.28
C ALA A 212 -25.14 -3.05 -17.50
N GLU A 213 -26.18 -3.88 -17.44
CA GLU A 213 -27.21 -3.95 -18.49
C GLU A 213 -28.04 -2.67 -18.60
N ALA A 214 -28.22 -1.92 -17.50
CA ALA A 214 -28.91 -0.64 -17.50
C ALA A 214 -28.10 0.52 -18.11
N SER A 215 -26.80 0.32 -18.39
CA SER A 215 -25.93 1.35 -18.96
C SER A 215 -26.27 1.64 -20.43
N THR A 216 -26.53 2.92 -20.72
CA THR A 216 -26.81 3.40 -22.08
C THR A 216 -25.65 3.10 -23.04
N ILE A 217 -24.41 3.31 -22.59
CA ILE A 217 -23.20 3.05 -23.39
C ILE A 217 -23.09 1.56 -23.73
N VAL A 218 -23.37 0.66 -22.78
CA VAL A 218 -23.34 -0.80 -23.03
C VAL A 218 -24.36 -1.20 -24.09
N ALA A 219 -25.59 -0.69 -23.99
CA ALA A 219 -26.63 -0.92 -25.00
C ALA A 219 -26.21 -0.40 -26.39
N GLN A 220 -25.66 0.82 -26.45
CA GLN A 220 -25.18 1.45 -27.68
C GLN A 220 -24.00 0.70 -28.31
N MET A 221 -23.02 0.25 -27.51
CA MET A 221 -21.88 -0.53 -27.98
C MET A 221 -22.30 -1.88 -28.56
N ARG A 222 -23.23 -2.57 -27.89
CA ARG A 222 -23.84 -3.80 -28.38
C ARG A 222 -24.54 -3.55 -29.71
N GLY A 223 -25.38 -2.52 -29.79
CA GLY A 223 -26.09 -2.13 -31.00
C GLY A 223 -25.14 -1.84 -32.17
N LEU A 224 -24.06 -1.08 -31.93
CA LEU A 224 -23.05 -0.77 -32.93
C LEU A 224 -22.32 -2.03 -33.43
N ALA A 225 -21.92 -2.92 -32.52
CA ALA A 225 -21.23 -4.16 -32.87
C ALA A 225 -22.14 -5.11 -33.67
N GLU A 226 -23.40 -5.25 -33.28
CA GLU A 226 -24.39 -6.03 -34.03
C GLU A 226 -24.65 -5.42 -35.41
N TRP A 227 -24.81 -4.10 -35.49
CA TRP A 227 -25.02 -3.38 -36.75
C TRP A 227 -23.85 -3.58 -37.73
N ALA A 228 -22.61 -3.49 -37.24
CA ALA A 228 -21.41 -3.75 -38.05
C ALA A 228 -21.19 -5.24 -38.35
N GLY A 229 -21.85 -6.13 -37.60
CA GLY A 229 -21.78 -7.59 -37.74
C GLY A 229 -22.74 -8.16 -38.78
N ARG A 230 -23.89 -7.50 -39.04
CA ARG A 230 -24.88 -7.90 -40.05
C ARG A 230 -24.32 -7.85 -41.46
N GLU A 231 -23.75 -6.70 -41.81
CA GLU A 231 -23.03 -6.48 -43.05
C GLU A 231 -21.86 -5.54 -42.74
N SER A 232 -20.67 -5.86 -43.23
CA SER A 232 -19.54 -4.92 -43.12
C SER A 232 -19.88 -3.59 -43.80
N ARG A 233 -19.45 -2.46 -43.25
CA ARG A 233 -19.90 -1.12 -43.70
C ARG A 233 -18.77 -0.34 -44.34
N ALA A 234 -19.02 0.32 -45.47
CA ALA A 234 -17.96 1.03 -46.17
C ALA A 234 -17.59 2.32 -45.43
N VAL A 235 -16.31 2.54 -45.18
CA VAL A 235 -15.80 3.80 -44.63
C VAL A 235 -15.19 4.68 -45.73
N THR A 236 -14.99 5.96 -45.45
CA THR A 236 -14.30 6.90 -46.33
C THR A 236 -12.80 6.56 -46.41
N ALA A 237 -12.07 7.20 -47.32
CA ALA A 237 -10.60 7.07 -47.41
C ALA A 237 -9.88 7.48 -46.11
N THR A 238 -10.50 8.38 -45.33
CA THR A 238 -10.05 8.80 -44.00
C THR A 238 -10.50 7.87 -42.87
N GLY A 239 -11.12 6.73 -43.19
CA GLY A 239 -11.57 5.74 -42.21
C GLY A 239 -12.85 6.09 -41.47
N ARG A 240 -13.58 7.13 -41.89
CA ARG A 240 -14.80 7.62 -41.23
C ARG A 240 -16.07 6.96 -41.78
N LEU A 241 -17.13 6.92 -40.99
CA LEU A 241 -18.44 6.47 -41.45
C LEU A 241 -18.96 7.35 -42.60
N ARG A 242 -19.59 6.74 -43.61
CA ARG A 242 -20.32 7.49 -44.64
C ARG A 242 -21.52 8.17 -44.00
N MET A 243 -21.93 9.32 -44.55
CA MET A 243 -22.99 10.10 -43.93
C MET A 243 -24.35 9.41 -43.88
N ALA A 244 -24.66 8.55 -44.86
CA ALA A 244 -25.88 7.75 -44.82
C ALA A 244 -25.87 6.76 -43.62
N ASP A 245 -24.79 6.00 -43.47
CA ASP A 245 -24.61 5.06 -42.37
C ASP A 245 -24.54 5.77 -41.00
N ALA A 246 -23.95 6.97 -40.95
CA ALA A 246 -23.86 7.75 -39.72
C ALA A 246 -25.23 8.27 -39.26
N ARG A 247 -26.08 8.75 -40.18
CA ARG A 247 -27.46 9.16 -39.83
C ARG A 247 -28.29 7.98 -39.34
N GLU A 248 -28.20 6.83 -40.02
CA GLU A 248 -28.84 5.59 -39.58
C GLU A 248 -28.42 5.23 -38.16
N LEU A 249 -27.12 5.33 -37.84
CA LEU A 249 -26.61 5.00 -36.51
C LEU A 249 -27.02 5.99 -35.42
N VAL A 250 -27.10 7.30 -35.70
CA VAL A 250 -27.62 8.28 -34.74
C VAL A 250 -29.03 7.91 -34.31
N ASP A 251 -29.90 7.57 -35.28
CA ASP A 251 -31.29 7.20 -35.01
C ASP A 251 -31.40 5.84 -34.30
N VAL A 252 -30.66 4.83 -34.77
CA VAL A 252 -30.73 3.44 -34.23
C VAL A 252 -30.16 3.34 -32.82
N LEU A 253 -29.06 4.04 -32.54
CA LEU A 253 -28.37 3.99 -31.24
C LEU A 253 -28.83 5.11 -30.29
N GLY A 254 -29.60 6.08 -30.79
CA GLY A 254 -30.07 7.20 -30.00
C GLY A 254 -28.93 8.03 -29.42
N THR A 255 -27.86 8.29 -30.18
CA THR A 255 -26.69 9.06 -29.67
C THR A 255 -27.07 10.51 -29.36
N GLY A 256 -28.13 11.03 -29.97
CA GLY A 256 -28.65 12.37 -29.75
C GLY A 256 -27.83 13.47 -30.43
N ASP A 257 -27.01 13.13 -31.43
CA ASP A 257 -26.35 14.11 -32.30
C ASP A 257 -27.36 14.82 -33.21
N GLU A 258 -27.18 16.12 -33.44
CA GLU A 258 -27.97 16.87 -34.42
C GLU A 258 -27.45 16.58 -35.83
N VAL A 259 -28.29 15.97 -36.67
CA VAL A 259 -27.91 15.53 -38.03
C VAL A 259 -28.27 16.53 -39.14
N GLU A 260 -29.10 17.54 -38.83
CA GLU A 260 -29.52 18.55 -39.79
C GLU A 260 -28.36 19.48 -40.15
N GLY A 261 -28.16 19.75 -41.44
CA GLY A 261 -27.08 20.63 -41.92
C GLY A 261 -25.66 20.05 -41.84
N VAL A 262 -25.45 18.89 -41.21
CA VAL A 262 -24.13 18.25 -41.07
C VAL A 262 -23.66 17.61 -42.38
N ARG A 263 -22.41 17.93 -42.77
CA ARG A 263 -21.79 17.50 -44.03
C ARG A 263 -20.80 16.35 -43.87
N SER A 264 -20.31 16.10 -42.66
CA SER A 264 -19.31 15.09 -42.35
C SER A 264 -19.67 14.37 -41.05
N SER A 265 -19.42 13.06 -40.99
CA SER A 265 -19.57 12.28 -39.75
C SER A 265 -18.60 12.72 -38.64
N ALA A 266 -17.58 13.51 -38.98
CA ALA A 266 -16.69 14.13 -37.99
C ALA A 266 -17.38 15.23 -37.17
N ASP A 267 -18.50 15.78 -37.65
CA ASP A 267 -19.25 16.81 -36.94
C ASP A 267 -20.38 16.21 -36.07
N LEU A 268 -20.36 14.88 -35.88
CA LEU A 268 -21.26 14.12 -34.98
C LEU A 268 -20.43 13.62 -33.77
N PRO A 269 -20.18 14.47 -32.76
CA PRO A 269 -19.21 14.17 -31.71
C PRO A 269 -19.59 12.94 -30.87
N ARG A 270 -20.86 12.71 -30.56
CA ARG A 270 -21.27 11.59 -29.68
C ARG A 270 -21.17 10.26 -30.42
N LEU A 271 -21.64 10.19 -31.67
CA LEU A 271 -21.44 9.02 -32.52
C LEU A 271 -19.94 8.78 -32.81
N GLY A 272 -19.17 9.83 -33.05
CA GLY A 272 -17.72 9.74 -33.25
C GLY A 272 -17.01 9.12 -32.04
N LEU A 273 -17.32 9.62 -30.84
CA LEU A 273 -16.83 9.07 -29.58
C LEU A 273 -17.21 7.60 -29.43
N LEU A 274 -18.48 7.24 -29.62
CA LEU A 274 -18.95 5.86 -29.48
C LEU A 274 -18.23 4.90 -30.45
N VAL A 275 -17.98 5.31 -31.69
CA VAL A 275 -17.26 4.49 -32.68
C VAL A 275 -15.80 4.30 -32.29
N GLU A 276 -15.11 5.37 -31.86
CA GLU A 276 -13.74 5.26 -31.37
C GLU A 276 -13.66 4.41 -30.10
N TRP A 277 -14.62 4.55 -29.20
CA TRP A 277 -14.72 3.75 -27.99
C TRP A 277 -14.93 2.27 -28.27
N ALA A 278 -15.83 1.92 -29.20
CA ALA A 278 -16.01 0.54 -29.64
C ALA A 278 -14.76 -0.04 -30.34
N LYS A 279 -13.95 0.80 -31.00
CA LYS A 279 -12.65 0.38 -31.57
C LYS A 279 -11.63 0.11 -30.47
N LYS A 280 -11.52 0.99 -29.48
CA LYS A 280 -10.60 0.84 -28.32
C LYS A 280 -10.98 -0.36 -27.46
N ALA A 281 -12.27 -0.56 -27.21
CA ALA A 281 -12.81 -1.79 -26.62
C ALA A 281 -12.67 -3.02 -27.54
N ARG A 282 -12.15 -2.89 -28.77
CA ARG A 282 -11.95 -3.96 -29.76
C ARG A 282 -13.24 -4.75 -30.06
N LEU A 283 -14.39 -4.07 -30.07
CA LEU A 283 -15.69 -4.62 -30.47
C LEU A 283 -15.89 -4.50 -31.98
N VAL A 284 -15.34 -3.43 -32.57
CA VAL A 284 -15.32 -3.19 -34.02
C VAL A 284 -13.91 -2.85 -34.49
N ARG A 285 -13.65 -3.03 -35.78
CA ARG A 285 -12.36 -2.67 -36.41
C ARG A 285 -12.55 -2.22 -37.84
N VAL A 286 -11.66 -1.34 -38.30
CA VAL A 286 -11.59 -0.95 -39.72
C VAL A 286 -10.52 -1.79 -40.42
N ALA A 287 -10.89 -2.44 -41.51
CA ALA A 287 -9.97 -3.18 -42.36
C ALA A 287 -10.40 -3.07 -43.83
N LYS A 288 -9.46 -2.97 -44.77
CA LYS A 288 -9.76 -2.92 -46.22
C LYS A 288 -10.86 -1.89 -46.58
N GLY A 289 -10.86 -0.71 -45.93
CA GLY A 289 -11.85 0.35 -46.16
C GLY A 289 -13.27 0.03 -45.68
N ARG A 290 -13.43 -0.92 -44.74
CA ARG A 290 -14.73 -1.27 -44.15
C ARG A 290 -14.66 -1.45 -42.64
N LEU A 291 -15.76 -1.16 -41.95
CA LEU A 291 -15.96 -1.43 -40.53
C LEU A 291 -16.55 -2.84 -40.36
N TYR A 292 -15.97 -3.62 -39.44
CA TYR A 292 -16.38 -4.98 -39.10
C TYR A 292 -16.57 -5.14 -37.59
N ALA A 293 -17.52 -5.98 -37.19
CA ALA A 293 -17.54 -6.55 -35.85
C ALA A 293 -16.36 -7.51 -35.63
N VAL A 294 -15.79 -7.52 -34.43
CA VAL A 294 -14.72 -8.42 -34.04
C VAL A 294 -15.33 -9.75 -33.59
N ALA A 295 -15.12 -10.82 -34.35
CA ALA A 295 -15.71 -12.14 -34.06
C ALA A 295 -15.36 -12.68 -32.65
N LYS A 296 -14.14 -12.39 -32.16
CA LYS A 296 -13.69 -12.78 -30.82
C LYS A 296 -14.39 -12.02 -29.68
N ALA A 297 -15.09 -10.92 -29.97
CA ALA A 297 -15.81 -10.15 -28.97
C ALA A 297 -17.21 -10.73 -28.66
N ARG A 298 -17.64 -11.81 -29.33
CA ARG A 298 -18.96 -12.42 -29.10
C ARG A 298 -19.24 -12.82 -27.64
N PRO A 299 -18.32 -13.46 -26.90
CA PRO A 299 -18.55 -13.78 -25.49
C PRO A 299 -18.73 -12.52 -24.64
N THR A 300 -17.82 -11.55 -24.80
CA THR A 300 -17.91 -10.25 -24.13
C THR A 300 -19.22 -9.52 -24.45
N LEU A 301 -19.68 -9.55 -25.70
CA LEU A 301 -20.97 -8.96 -26.06
C LEU A 301 -22.12 -9.70 -25.36
N ALA A 302 -22.05 -11.02 -25.16
CA ALA A 302 -23.13 -11.75 -24.50
C ALA A 302 -23.27 -11.45 -22.99
N ASP A 303 -22.19 -11.02 -22.34
CA ASP A 303 -22.17 -10.70 -20.91
C ASP A 303 -22.14 -9.17 -20.67
N PRO A 304 -23.22 -8.57 -20.14
CA PRO A 304 -23.26 -7.13 -19.86
C PRO A 304 -22.13 -6.64 -18.96
N LEU A 305 -21.73 -7.41 -17.96
CA LEU A 305 -20.70 -7.01 -17.00
C LEU A 305 -19.31 -7.03 -17.65
N GLU A 306 -19.01 -8.04 -18.47
CA GLU A 306 -17.76 -8.12 -19.22
C GLU A 306 -17.68 -7.01 -20.29
N LEU A 307 -18.80 -6.72 -20.97
CA LEU A 307 -18.88 -5.62 -21.95
C LEU A 307 -18.66 -4.26 -21.28
N TRP A 308 -19.28 -4.05 -20.12
CA TRP A 308 -19.12 -2.84 -19.33
C TRP A 308 -17.68 -2.65 -18.84
N SER A 309 -17.08 -3.69 -18.26
CA SER A 309 -15.68 -3.68 -17.82
C SER A 309 -14.73 -3.29 -18.96
N ARG A 310 -14.96 -3.87 -20.14
CA ARG A 310 -14.15 -3.59 -21.33
C ARG A 310 -14.36 -2.18 -21.88
N ALA A 311 -15.56 -1.63 -21.74
CA ALA A 311 -15.83 -0.23 -22.05
C ALA A 311 -15.12 0.70 -21.06
N PHE A 312 -15.18 0.39 -19.76
CA PHE A 312 -14.48 1.13 -18.71
C PHE A 312 -12.97 1.19 -18.95
N ASP A 313 -12.33 0.05 -19.22
CA ASP A 313 -10.89 0.02 -19.53
C ASP A 313 -10.52 0.83 -20.78
N ALA A 314 -11.40 0.83 -21.79
CA ALA A 314 -11.17 1.59 -23.00
C ALA A 314 -11.22 3.10 -22.79
N CYS A 315 -11.84 3.62 -21.72
CA CYS A 315 -11.89 5.06 -21.40
C CYS A 315 -10.50 5.68 -21.33
N PHE A 316 -9.54 4.98 -20.72
CA PHE A 316 -8.16 5.46 -20.58
C PHE A 316 -7.47 5.69 -21.94
N GLU A 317 -7.97 5.07 -23.02
CA GLU A 317 -7.44 5.27 -24.37
C GLU A 317 -8.21 6.33 -25.20
N LEU A 318 -9.21 7.02 -24.61
CA LEU A 318 -10.10 7.93 -25.33
C LEU A 318 -9.66 9.39 -25.37
N ARG A 319 -8.46 9.72 -24.86
CA ARG A 319 -7.97 11.11 -24.76
C ARG A 319 -8.28 11.96 -25.99
N GLN A 320 -7.95 11.47 -27.20
CA GLN A 320 -8.14 12.23 -28.44
C GLN A 320 -9.62 12.42 -28.83
N ALA A 321 -10.47 11.44 -28.50
CA ALA A 321 -11.88 11.49 -28.82
C ALA A 321 -12.66 12.39 -27.85
N LEU A 322 -12.18 12.51 -26.60
CA LEU A 322 -12.82 13.30 -25.54
C LEU A 322 -12.36 14.75 -25.53
N ILE A 323 -11.05 14.99 -25.62
CA ILE A 323 -10.45 16.30 -25.37
C ILE A 323 -9.82 16.91 -26.65
N GLY A 324 -10.06 16.29 -27.81
CA GLY A 324 -9.63 16.79 -29.11
C GLY A 324 -8.20 16.38 -29.52
N ALA A 325 -7.64 17.07 -30.51
CA ALA A 325 -6.29 16.78 -31.03
C ALA A 325 -5.34 17.93 -30.74
N ARG A 326 -4.06 17.62 -30.49
CA ARG A 326 -3.00 18.61 -30.28
C ARG A 326 -2.88 19.53 -31.51
N SER A 327 -3.32 20.78 -31.39
CA SER A 327 -3.14 21.78 -32.44
C SER A 327 -1.73 22.36 -32.32
N GLY A 328 -1.02 22.48 -33.45
CA GLY A 328 0.45 22.59 -33.49
C GLY A 328 1.12 23.81 -32.83
N TRP A 329 0.39 24.67 -32.11
CA TRP A 329 0.95 25.85 -31.43
C TRP A 329 0.40 26.11 -30.02
N HIS A 330 -0.61 25.38 -29.52
CA HIS A 330 -1.13 25.54 -28.15
C HIS A 330 -1.55 24.18 -27.57
N VAL A 331 -1.09 23.88 -26.35
CA VAL A 331 -1.77 22.93 -25.48
C VAL A 331 -3.01 23.68 -24.98
N GLU A 332 -4.20 23.33 -25.49
CA GLU A 332 -5.43 23.97 -24.97
C GLU A 332 -5.66 23.54 -23.51
N SER A 333 -5.26 22.33 -23.12
CA SER A 333 -5.53 21.76 -21.79
C SER A 333 -4.36 20.94 -21.25
N MET A 334 -3.95 21.18 -19.99
CA MET A 334 -2.87 20.43 -19.34
C MET A 334 -3.20 18.94 -19.16
N LEU A 335 -4.49 18.59 -19.14
CA LEU A 335 -4.92 17.20 -19.02
C LEU A 335 -4.46 16.34 -20.21
N PHE A 336 -4.21 16.91 -21.40
CA PHE A 336 -3.99 16.12 -22.62
C PHE A 336 -2.76 15.19 -22.52
N ASP A 337 -1.64 15.71 -22.02
CA ASP A 337 -0.38 14.98 -22.00
C ASP A 337 -0.30 13.97 -20.84
N VAL A 338 -1.09 14.17 -19.77
CA VAL A 338 -1.11 13.36 -18.55
C VAL A 338 -2.48 12.72 -18.29
N TYR A 339 -3.28 12.53 -19.35
CA TYR A 339 -4.67 12.09 -19.27
C TYR A 339 -4.84 10.76 -18.52
N GLU A 340 -3.99 9.80 -18.85
CA GLU A 340 -4.06 8.43 -18.30
C GLU A 340 -3.73 8.45 -16.79
N ASP A 341 -2.67 9.17 -16.42
CA ASP A 341 -2.20 9.30 -15.05
C ASP A 341 -3.22 10.07 -14.18
N VAL A 342 -3.70 11.23 -14.64
CA VAL A 342 -4.70 12.03 -13.90
C VAL A 342 -6.02 11.28 -13.78
N LEU A 343 -6.47 10.57 -14.81
CA LEU A 343 -7.70 9.79 -14.71
C LEU A 343 -7.55 8.65 -13.70
N GLU A 344 -6.41 7.95 -13.71
CA GLU A 344 -6.11 6.90 -12.74
C GLU A 344 -6.06 7.46 -11.32
N ASP A 345 -5.35 8.55 -11.09
CA ASP A 345 -5.22 9.19 -9.78
C ASP A 345 -6.55 9.73 -9.25
N VAL A 346 -7.35 10.35 -10.12
CA VAL A 346 -8.69 10.83 -9.77
C VAL A 346 -9.58 9.65 -9.35
N LEU A 347 -9.62 8.57 -10.15
CA LEU A 347 -10.43 7.41 -9.82
C LEU A 347 -9.95 6.73 -8.54
N ASN A 348 -8.64 6.58 -8.35
CA ASN A 348 -8.03 6.07 -7.14
C ASN A 348 -8.35 6.95 -5.92
N THR A 349 -8.41 8.26 -6.09
CA THR A 349 -8.81 9.21 -5.03
C THR A 349 -10.28 9.04 -4.67
N LEU A 350 -11.16 8.76 -5.64
CA LEU A 350 -12.57 8.48 -5.38
C LEU A 350 -12.80 7.08 -4.78
N TYR A 351 -11.82 6.18 -4.89
CA TYR A 351 -11.90 4.84 -4.34
C TYR A 351 -11.94 4.89 -2.82
N SER A 352 -12.82 4.07 -2.24
CA SER A 352 -12.92 3.87 -0.79
C SER A 352 -13.23 5.12 0.06
N LEU A 353 -13.63 6.25 -0.53
CA LEU A 353 -14.07 7.41 0.25
C LEU A 353 -15.45 7.13 0.87
N PRO A 354 -15.59 7.26 2.21
CA PRO A 354 -16.89 7.11 2.86
C PRO A 354 -17.86 8.24 2.52
N TYR A 355 -17.33 9.40 2.09
CA TYR A 355 -18.11 10.59 1.75
C TYR A 355 -17.92 10.96 0.26
N PRO A 356 -18.97 11.46 -0.43
CA PRO A 356 -18.84 11.97 -1.78
C PRO A 356 -17.81 13.11 -1.88
N MET A 357 -16.90 13.02 -2.85
CA MET A 357 -15.84 13.98 -3.07
C MET A 357 -16.37 15.31 -3.65
N PRO A 358 -16.16 16.45 -2.99
CA PRO A 358 -16.54 17.75 -3.55
C PRO A 358 -15.67 18.12 -4.76
N TRP A 359 -16.30 18.60 -5.84
CA TRP A 359 -15.56 19.06 -7.03
C TRP A 359 -14.47 20.11 -6.72
N PRO A 360 -14.71 21.15 -5.90
CA PRO A 360 -13.66 22.13 -5.60
C PRO A 360 -12.43 21.49 -4.95
N ARG A 361 -12.64 20.47 -4.11
CA ARG A 361 -11.57 19.71 -3.47
C ARG A 361 -10.76 18.92 -4.49
N LEU A 362 -11.45 18.13 -5.32
CA LEU A 362 -10.81 17.31 -6.34
C LEU A 362 -10.06 18.15 -7.38
N ARG A 363 -10.69 19.23 -7.87
CA ARG A 363 -10.10 20.20 -8.80
C ARG A 363 -8.76 20.70 -8.30
N ASP A 364 -8.72 21.19 -7.06
CA ASP A 364 -7.51 21.81 -6.52
C ASP A 364 -6.41 20.77 -6.23
N SER A 365 -6.77 19.53 -5.86
CA SER A 365 -5.82 18.42 -5.77
C SER A 365 -5.18 18.09 -7.12
N VAL A 366 -5.97 18.06 -8.20
CA VAL A 366 -5.44 17.87 -9.56
C VAL A 366 -4.56 19.07 -9.99
N HIS A 367 -4.94 20.30 -9.62
CA HIS A 367 -4.13 21.49 -9.89
C HIS A 367 -2.77 21.44 -9.19
N LEU A 368 -2.68 20.85 -7.99
CA LEU A 368 -1.41 20.60 -7.30
C LEU A 368 -0.53 19.62 -8.08
N GLY A 369 -1.12 18.53 -8.60
CA GLY A 369 -0.42 17.58 -9.46
C GLY A 369 0.22 18.24 -10.68
N TYR A 370 -0.57 19.03 -11.43
CA TYR A 370 -0.06 19.78 -12.59
C TYR A 370 1.09 20.72 -12.22
N ARG A 371 1.03 21.39 -11.06
CA ARG A 371 2.09 22.31 -10.62
C ARG A 371 3.38 21.59 -10.28
N ALA A 372 3.29 20.44 -9.62
CA ALA A 372 4.44 19.64 -9.24
C ALA A 372 5.19 19.11 -10.47
N GLU A 373 4.46 18.59 -11.46
CA GLU A 373 5.05 18.07 -12.70
C GLU A 373 5.62 19.16 -13.60
N SER A 374 4.94 20.31 -13.69
CA SER A 374 5.33 21.42 -14.56
C SER A 374 6.23 22.46 -13.89
N GLN A 375 6.62 22.25 -12.62
CA GLN A 375 7.44 23.18 -11.81
C GLN A 375 6.88 24.62 -11.79
N LEU A 376 5.56 24.74 -11.68
CA LEU A 376 4.86 26.02 -11.72
C LEU A 376 4.81 26.68 -10.34
N ASP A 377 5.94 27.26 -9.92
CA ASP A 377 6.05 28.02 -8.67
C ASP A 377 5.59 29.48 -8.84
N GLY A 378 4.80 29.98 -7.88
CA GLY A 378 4.34 31.37 -7.83
C GLY A 378 2.88 31.62 -8.23
N GLN A 379 2.49 32.91 -8.22
CA GLN A 379 1.13 33.35 -8.57
C GLN A 379 0.82 33.01 -10.04
N PRO A 380 -0.32 32.36 -10.33
CA PRO A 380 -0.65 31.99 -11.70
C PRO A 380 -0.84 33.24 -12.55
N ASP A 381 -0.06 33.35 -13.63
CA ASP A 381 -0.29 34.35 -14.65
C ASP A 381 -1.60 34.06 -15.41
N ILE A 382 -1.96 34.95 -16.34
CA ILE A 382 -3.21 34.81 -17.11
C ILE A 382 -3.21 33.51 -17.94
N GLN A 383 -2.05 33.03 -18.39
CA GLN A 383 -1.94 31.80 -19.19
C GLN A 383 -2.17 30.56 -18.33
N HIS A 384 -1.57 30.49 -17.15
CA HIS A 384 -1.77 29.40 -16.19
C HIS A 384 -3.25 29.24 -15.82
N ARG A 385 -3.97 30.35 -15.60
CA ARG A 385 -5.42 30.28 -15.30
C ARG A 385 -6.23 29.68 -16.44
N MET A 386 -5.96 30.11 -17.68
CA MET A 386 -6.65 29.54 -18.85
C MET A 386 -6.38 28.05 -19.02
N TRP A 387 -5.15 27.59 -18.75
CA TRP A 387 -4.79 26.17 -18.79
C TRP A 387 -5.55 25.34 -17.77
N PHE A 388 -5.65 25.81 -16.52
CA PHE A 388 -6.45 25.14 -15.49
C PHE A 388 -7.94 25.12 -15.85
N GLU A 389 -8.50 26.23 -16.33
CA GLU A 389 -9.91 26.30 -16.75
C GLU A 389 -10.23 25.33 -17.91
N HIS A 390 -9.30 25.14 -18.84
CA HIS A 390 -9.45 24.17 -19.92
C HIS A 390 -9.30 22.73 -19.42
N ALA A 391 -8.32 22.45 -18.54
CA ALA A 391 -8.17 21.15 -17.91
C ALA A 391 -9.42 20.76 -17.10
N ASP A 392 -10.00 21.70 -16.38
CA ASP A 392 -11.23 21.50 -15.60
C ASP A 392 -12.44 21.16 -16.50
N ARG A 393 -12.56 21.86 -17.64
CA ARG A 393 -13.61 21.59 -18.64
C ARG A 393 -13.46 20.20 -19.24
N ASP A 394 -12.24 19.82 -19.57
CA ASP A 394 -11.95 18.53 -20.18
C ASP A 394 -12.18 17.40 -19.16
N LEU A 395 -11.74 17.56 -17.92
CA LEU A 395 -11.99 16.59 -16.85
C LEU A 395 -13.49 16.41 -16.58
N ARG A 396 -14.28 17.49 -16.62
CA ARG A 396 -15.74 17.41 -16.55
C ARG A 396 -16.35 16.63 -17.71
N THR A 397 -15.82 16.80 -18.93
CA THR A 397 -16.25 16.03 -20.10
C THR A 397 -15.99 14.54 -19.91
N VAL A 398 -14.85 14.18 -19.30
CA VAL A 398 -14.53 12.80 -18.95
C VAL A 398 -15.51 12.26 -17.90
N PHE A 399 -15.86 13.06 -16.90
CA PHE A 399 -16.85 12.68 -15.89
C PHE A 399 -18.24 12.46 -16.48
N ASP A 400 -18.68 13.28 -17.44
CA ASP A 400 -19.96 13.07 -18.13
C ASP A 400 -20.00 11.69 -18.79
N VAL A 401 -18.89 11.28 -19.43
CA VAL A 401 -18.78 9.95 -20.06
C VAL A 401 -18.76 8.81 -19.04
N LEU A 402 -18.11 9.01 -17.89
CA LEU A 402 -18.13 8.04 -16.80
C LEU A 402 -19.51 7.94 -16.14
N VAL A 403 -20.28 9.03 -16.08
CA VAL A 403 -21.69 9.02 -15.65
C VAL A 403 -22.55 8.25 -16.65
N ASP A 404 -22.42 8.52 -17.95
CA ASP A 404 -23.17 7.83 -19.00
C ASP A 404 -22.85 6.33 -19.05
N LEU A 405 -21.61 5.95 -18.75
CA LEU A 405 -21.21 4.56 -18.55
C LEU A 405 -21.83 3.96 -17.29
N GLY A 406 -22.07 4.77 -16.26
CA GLY A 406 -22.53 4.33 -14.93
C GLY A 406 -21.39 3.98 -13.98
N ALA A 407 -20.17 4.49 -14.21
CA ALA A 407 -19.01 4.29 -13.34
C ALA A 407 -18.96 5.26 -12.15
N ILE A 408 -19.47 6.48 -12.35
CA ILE A 408 -19.56 7.49 -11.29
C ILE A 408 -20.98 8.08 -11.25
N GLU A 409 -21.33 8.65 -10.11
CA GLU A 409 -22.53 9.47 -9.94
C GLU A 409 -22.17 10.89 -9.51
N ARG A 410 -23.03 11.83 -9.88
CA ARG A 410 -22.91 13.26 -9.58
C ARG A 410 -24.15 13.72 -8.83
N ASP A 411 -23.96 14.34 -7.68
CA ASP A 411 -25.05 14.94 -6.89
C ASP A 411 -24.71 16.40 -6.54
N ARG A 412 -25.67 17.12 -5.94
CA ARG A 412 -25.47 18.44 -5.34
C ARG A 412 -25.82 18.42 -3.87
N GLY A 413 -24.83 18.72 -3.03
CA GLY A 413 -24.99 18.75 -1.58
C GLY A 413 -23.96 19.65 -0.91
N MET A 414 -24.08 19.78 0.41
CA MET A 414 -23.02 20.42 1.19
C MET A 414 -21.80 19.50 1.25
N ALA A 415 -20.60 20.10 1.20
CA ALA A 415 -19.38 19.35 1.44
C ALA A 415 -19.35 18.81 2.88
N ASP A 416 -18.90 17.57 3.03
CA ASP A 416 -18.71 16.98 4.35
C ASP A 416 -17.61 17.74 5.13
N PRO A 417 -17.79 17.97 6.45
CA PRO A 417 -16.79 18.67 7.28
C PRO A 417 -15.37 18.10 7.17
N VAL A 418 -15.19 16.81 6.89
CA VAL A 418 -13.86 16.20 6.74
C VAL A 418 -13.02 16.91 5.67
N PHE A 419 -13.65 17.40 4.59
CA PHE A 419 -12.95 18.11 3.51
C PHE A 419 -12.56 19.55 3.87
N LEU A 420 -13.04 20.06 5.00
CA LEU A 420 -12.66 21.37 5.53
C LEU A 420 -11.43 21.28 6.43
N GLU A 421 -11.22 20.14 7.08
CA GLU A 421 -10.16 19.92 8.06
C GLU A 421 -8.83 19.51 7.43
N VAL A 422 -8.85 18.90 6.24
CA VAL A 422 -7.62 18.50 5.53
C VAL A 422 -7.00 19.68 4.79
N ASP A 423 -5.88 20.20 5.31
CA ASP A 423 -5.12 21.26 4.65
C ASP A 423 -4.33 20.74 3.44
N LEU A 424 -4.53 21.36 2.27
CA LEU A 424 -3.76 21.10 1.05
C LEU A 424 -2.47 21.94 0.99
N SER A 425 -2.21 22.78 2.00
CA SER A 425 -1.08 23.69 1.98
C SER A 425 0.29 23.00 2.05
N GLY A 426 0.31 21.71 2.43
CA GLY A 426 1.54 20.95 2.64
C GLY A 426 2.36 21.44 3.85
N ALA A 427 1.79 22.31 4.69
CA ALA A 427 2.37 22.60 5.99
C ALA A 427 2.26 21.33 6.83
N GLY A 428 3.39 20.72 7.18
CA GLY A 428 3.42 19.68 8.21
C GLY A 428 2.75 20.19 9.50
N GLU A 429 2.36 19.26 10.38
CA GLU A 429 1.68 19.57 11.65
C GLU A 429 2.24 20.84 12.30
N GLU A 430 1.38 21.84 12.50
CA GLU A 430 1.77 23.06 13.19
C GLU A 430 2.23 22.69 14.61
N LEU A 431 3.55 22.80 14.86
CA LEU A 431 4.10 22.59 16.19
C LEU A 431 3.37 23.51 17.20
N PRO A 432 3.13 23.05 18.44
CA PRO A 432 2.54 23.87 19.48
C PRO A 432 3.26 25.22 19.55
N THR A 433 2.52 26.32 19.61
CA THR A 433 2.97 27.73 19.45
C THR A 433 4.03 28.19 20.46
N HIS A 434 4.54 27.29 21.30
CA HIS A 434 5.47 27.55 22.40
C HIS A 434 6.74 26.69 22.35
N MET A 435 6.98 25.90 21.29
CA MET A 435 8.20 25.09 21.19
C MET A 435 9.43 25.98 20.91
N PRO A 436 10.49 25.92 21.76
CA PRO A 436 11.73 26.67 21.52
C PRO A 436 12.42 26.21 20.22
N PRO A 437 12.97 27.13 19.41
CA PRO A 437 13.60 26.81 18.13
C PRO A 437 14.80 25.86 18.25
N GLU A 438 15.52 25.86 19.38
CA GLU A 438 16.61 24.92 19.61
C GLU A 438 16.14 23.47 19.76
N LEU A 439 14.88 23.26 20.18
CA LEU A 439 14.28 21.92 20.31
C LEU A 439 13.79 21.37 18.96
N ALA A 440 13.27 22.23 18.09
CA ALA A 440 12.85 21.85 16.73
C ALA A 440 14.04 21.40 15.87
N GLU A 441 15.19 22.09 16.00
CA GLU A 441 16.43 21.74 15.30
C GLU A 441 17.03 20.41 15.82
N LEU A 442 16.94 20.16 17.14
CA LEU A 442 17.39 18.90 17.75
C LEU A 442 16.53 17.69 17.33
N LEU A 443 15.23 17.90 17.13
CA LEU A 443 14.28 16.87 16.70
C LEU A 443 14.28 16.64 15.17
N GLY A 444 15.13 17.35 14.42
CA GLY A 444 15.18 17.23 12.96
C GLY A 444 13.92 17.75 12.25
N VAL A 445 13.05 18.49 12.95
CA VAL A 445 11.82 19.04 12.40
C VAL A 445 12.15 20.36 11.71
N ALA A 446 12.63 20.28 10.47
CA ALA A 446 12.77 21.47 9.65
C ALA A 446 11.37 22.07 9.41
N GLN A 447 11.15 23.31 9.86
CA GLN A 447 9.97 24.09 9.45
C GLN A 447 9.99 24.19 7.92
N ALA A 448 9.10 23.49 7.24
CA ALA A 448 8.69 23.93 5.91
C ALA A 448 8.04 25.31 6.13
N ALA A 449 8.74 26.39 5.77
CA ALA A 449 8.18 27.72 5.86
C ALA A 449 6.83 27.72 5.13
N ALA A 450 5.75 28.03 5.84
CA ALA A 450 4.41 27.97 5.27
C ALA A 450 4.33 28.86 4.02
N ASP A 451 4.04 28.25 2.86
CA ASP A 451 3.86 28.98 1.61
C ASP A 451 2.60 29.87 1.71
N PRO A 452 2.72 31.21 1.72
CA PRO A 452 1.57 32.09 1.80
C PRO A 452 0.58 31.89 0.63
N ALA A 453 1.08 31.48 -0.54
CA ALA A 453 0.23 31.17 -1.67
C ALA A 453 -0.54 29.85 -1.48
N ALA A 454 0.03 28.88 -0.76
CA ALA A 454 -0.66 27.65 -0.36
C ALA A 454 -1.76 27.92 0.66
N GLN A 455 -1.49 28.75 1.67
CA GLN A 455 -2.50 29.14 2.67
C GLN A 455 -3.67 29.92 2.05
N GLU A 456 -3.40 30.84 1.13
CA GLU A 456 -4.46 31.59 0.45
C GLU A 456 -5.35 30.67 -0.41
N ARG A 457 -4.75 29.67 -1.08
CA ARG A 457 -5.50 28.64 -1.82
C ARG A 457 -6.38 27.81 -0.89
N ALA A 458 -5.85 27.35 0.24
CA ALA A 458 -6.61 26.59 1.23
C ALA A 458 -7.80 27.41 1.78
N ARG A 459 -7.61 28.71 2.06
CA ARG A 459 -8.71 29.60 2.47
C ARG A 459 -9.76 29.79 1.39
N ALA A 460 -9.34 30.00 0.14
CA ALA A 460 -10.25 30.16 -0.99
C ALA A 460 -11.09 28.90 -1.22
N GLN A 461 -10.45 27.72 -1.19
CA GLN A 461 -11.14 26.44 -1.27
C GLN A 461 -12.15 26.28 -0.13
N ARG A 462 -11.74 26.55 1.12
CA ARG A 462 -12.64 26.44 2.28
C ARG A 462 -13.83 27.39 2.17
N ALA A 463 -13.62 28.61 1.65
CA ALA A 463 -14.69 29.55 1.38
C ALA A 463 -15.67 29.03 0.31
N GLU A 464 -15.16 28.41 -0.76
CA GLU A 464 -15.99 27.80 -1.81
C GLU A 464 -16.81 26.61 -1.27
N LEU A 465 -16.19 25.71 -0.50
CA LEU A 465 -16.84 24.54 0.09
C LEU A 465 -17.93 24.89 1.12
N THR A 466 -17.82 26.06 1.76
CA THR A 466 -18.76 26.51 2.80
C THR A 466 -19.81 27.51 2.29
N ALA A 467 -19.64 28.06 1.09
CA ALA A 467 -20.56 29.06 0.52
C ALA A 467 -21.96 28.52 0.21
N GLY A 468 -22.10 27.21 -0.06
CA GLY A 468 -23.38 26.57 -0.34
C GLY A 468 -23.20 25.18 -0.97
N PRO A 469 -24.29 24.60 -1.54
CA PRO A 469 -24.22 23.29 -2.17
C PRO A 469 -23.24 23.28 -3.35
N VAL A 470 -22.34 22.31 -3.34
CA VAL A 470 -21.35 22.06 -4.39
C VAL A 470 -21.68 20.75 -5.10
N GLU A 471 -21.02 20.52 -6.22
CA GLU A 471 -21.09 19.24 -6.91
C GLU A 471 -20.30 18.18 -6.14
N LEU A 472 -20.90 17.00 -5.97
CA LEU A 472 -20.36 15.86 -5.26
C LEU A 472 -20.19 14.68 -6.21
N LEU A 473 -19.04 14.01 -6.14
CA LEU A 473 -18.64 12.90 -7.01
C LEU A 473 -18.44 11.63 -6.19
N ARG A 474 -19.00 10.50 -6.65
CA ARG A 474 -18.77 9.19 -6.04
C ARG A 474 -18.67 8.10 -7.10
N LEU A 475 -17.88 7.07 -6.85
CA LEU A 475 -17.94 5.84 -7.64
C LEU A 475 -19.26 5.11 -7.39
N THR A 476 -19.85 4.55 -8.45
CA THR A 476 -20.94 3.58 -8.32
C THR A 476 -20.38 2.22 -7.92
N ALA A 477 -21.23 1.26 -7.55
CA ALA A 477 -20.79 -0.11 -7.28
C ALA A 477 -20.04 -0.75 -8.47
N LEU A 478 -20.47 -0.47 -9.70
CA LEU A 478 -19.76 -0.90 -10.92
C LEU A 478 -18.40 -0.22 -11.08
N GLY A 479 -18.34 1.09 -10.87
CA GLY A 479 -17.09 1.86 -10.89
C GLY A 479 -16.07 1.33 -9.88
N THR A 480 -16.51 1.14 -8.64
CA THR A 480 -15.70 0.56 -7.57
C THR A 480 -15.24 -0.86 -7.90
N TRP A 481 -16.12 -1.71 -8.44
CA TRP A 481 -15.77 -3.07 -8.84
C TRP A 481 -14.67 -3.13 -9.92
N ALA A 482 -14.79 -2.34 -11.00
CA ALA A 482 -13.77 -2.33 -12.04
C ALA A 482 -12.47 -1.68 -11.59
N LEU A 483 -12.55 -0.57 -10.85
CA LEU A 483 -11.36 0.09 -10.33
C LEU A 483 -10.61 -0.83 -9.36
N ARG A 484 -11.32 -1.56 -8.50
CA ARG A 484 -10.73 -2.60 -7.64
C ARG A 484 -9.96 -3.63 -8.48
N GLY A 485 -10.54 -4.11 -9.59
CA GLY A 485 -9.86 -5.02 -10.50
C GLY A 485 -8.55 -4.46 -11.05
N ARG A 486 -8.53 -3.16 -11.40
CA ARG A 486 -7.32 -2.47 -11.86
C ARG A 486 -6.28 -2.32 -10.76
N LEU A 487 -6.68 -1.90 -9.56
CA LEU A 487 -5.81 -1.78 -8.39
C LEU A 487 -5.11 -3.11 -8.07
N LEU A 488 -5.86 -4.22 -8.05
CA LEU A 488 -5.30 -5.56 -7.82
C LEU A 488 -4.34 -5.98 -8.94
N ALA A 489 -4.64 -5.65 -10.19
CA ALA A 489 -3.79 -6.00 -11.34
C ALA A 489 -2.41 -5.33 -11.28
N VAL A 490 -2.31 -4.13 -10.70
CA VAL A 490 -1.04 -3.42 -10.46
C VAL A 490 -0.42 -3.76 -9.09
N GLY A 491 -1.00 -4.72 -8.36
CA GLY A 491 -0.48 -5.20 -7.07
C GLY A 491 -0.78 -4.30 -5.88
N ARG A 492 -1.74 -3.36 -5.98
CA ARG A 492 -2.21 -2.55 -4.84
C ARG A 492 -3.17 -3.36 -3.97
N ASP A 493 -3.16 -3.05 -2.68
CA ASP A 493 -4.11 -3.61 -1.70
C ASP A 493 -5.46 -2.91 -1.82
N ALA A 494 -6.50 -3.68 -2.13
CA ALA A 494 -7.87 -3.19 -2.31
C ALA A 494 -8.86 -4.18 -1.64
N PRO A 495 -9.00 -4.14 -0.30
CA PRO A 495 -9.78 -5.10 0.46
C PRO A 495 -11.27 -5.06 0.10
N LEU A 496 -11.95 -6.20 0.22
CA LEU A 496 -13.38 -6.37 -0.03
C LEU A 496 -14.06 -6.98 1.18
N VAL A 497 -15.10 -6.31 1.69
CA VAL A 497 -15.93 -6.86 2.75
C VAL A 497 -16.61 -8.15 2.27
N GLY A 498 -16.45 -9.22 3.05
CA GLY A 498 -16.87 -10.58 2.78
C GLY A 498 -15.74 -11.50 2.34
N GLU A 499 -14.55 -10.98 1.99
CA GLU A 499 -13.43 -11.79 1.50
C GLU A 499 -12.81 -12.68 2.59
N LEU A 500 -12.98 -12.32 3.87
CA LEU A 500 -12.47 -13.10 4.99
C LEU A 500 -13.48 -14.11 5.52
N ALA A 501 -14.69 -14.23 4.93
CA ALA A 501 -15.77 -15.06 5.45
C ALA A 501 -15.43 -16.55 5.64
N GLN A 502 -14.35 -17.06 5.04
CA GLN A 502 -13.84 -18.42 5.19
C GLN A 502 -12.41 -18.47 5.76
N ALA A 503 -11.87 -17.33 6.19
CA ALA A 503 -10.53 -17.23 6.73
C ALA A 503 -10.43 -17.91 8.12
N PRO A 504 -9.26 -18.45 8.50
CA PRO A 504 -9.01 -18.85 9.88
C PRO A 504 -9.19 -17.66 10.85
N ALA A 505 -9.67 -17.93 12.06
CA ALA A 505 -9.96 -16.90 13.07
C ALA A 505 -8.79 -15.94 13.35
N ALA A 506 -7.56 -16.46 13.40
CA ALA A 506 -6.36 -15.63 13.58
C ALA A 506 -6.06 -14.73 12.38
N GLY A 507 -6.29 -15.25 11.17
CA GLY A 507 -6.18 -14.47 9.93
C GLY A 507 -7.21 -13.35 9.88
N LEU A 508 -8.47 -13.64 10.23
CA LEU A 508 -9.54 -12.65 10.33
C LEU A 508 -9.15 -11.51 11.30
N LEU A 509 -8.95 -11.84 12.58
CA LEU A 509 -8.69 -10.82 13.61
C LEU A 509 -7.40 -10.04 13.32
N GLY A 510 -6.37 -10.71 12.77
CA GLY A 510 -5.13 -10.06 12.38
C GLY A 510 -5.30 -9.06 11.23
N VAL A 511 -6.14 -9.37 10.23
CA VAL A 511 -6.44 -8.42 9.14
C VAL A 511 -7.34 -7.29 9.61
N LEU A 512 -8.35 -7.58 10.44
CA LEU A 512 -9.23 -6.55 10.99
C LEU A 512 -8.46 -5.54 11.84
N ALA A 513 -7.50 -6.00 12.64
CA ALA A 513 -6.66 -5.14 13.47
C ALA A 513 -5.68 -4.28 12.65
N ASP A 514 -5.21 -4.77 11.49
CA ASP A 514 -4.19 -4.10 10.68
C ASP A 514 -4.81 -3.16 9.61
N ASP A 515 -5.95 -3.52 9.02
CA ASP A 515 -6.40 -2.97 7.73
C ASP A 515 -7.84 -2.41 7.70
N TYR A 516 -8.69 -2.67 8.71
CA TYR A 516 -10.11 -2.33 8.67
C TYR A 516 -10.45 -1.18 9.61
N ASP A 517 -11.26 -0.24 9.12
CA ASP A 517 -11.93 0.73 9.99
C ASP A 517 -13.03 0.04 10.84
N PRO A 518 -13.48 0.65 11.95
CA PRO A 518 -14.43 0.03 12.86
C PRO A 518 -15.75 -0.42 12.21
N ASP A 519 -16.27 0.35 11.24
CA ASP A 519 -17.55 0.04 10.61
C ASP A 519 -17.41 -1.16 9.67
N ALA A 520 -16.37 -1.18 8.84
CA ALA A 520 -16.07 -2.32 7.98
C ALA A 520 -15.76 -3.58 8.81
N ALA A 521 -15.02 -3.45 9.91
CA ALA A 521 -14.67 -4.57 10.78
C ALA A 521 -15.90 -5.20 11.45
N HIS A 522 -16.90 -4.38 11.84
CA HIS A 522 -18.16 -4.88 12.38
C HIS A 522 -18.91 -5.76 11.37
N VAL A 523 -19.03 -5.29 10.13
CA VAL A 523 -19.72 -6.04 9.06
C VAL A 523 -18.98 -7.33 8.73
N GLU A 524 -17.65 -7.27 8.62
CA GLU A 524 -16.81 -8.44 8.31
C GLU A 524 -16.91 -9.51 9.41
N LEU A 525 -16.75 -9.12 10.68
CA LEU A 525 -16.84 -10.05 11.80
C LEU A 525 -18.24 -10.69 11.89
N ALA A 526 -19.30 -9.90 11.72
CA ALA A 526 -20.66 -10.42 11.71
C ALA A 526 -20.88 -11.44 10.58
N GLY A 527 -20.38 -11.15 9.38
CA GLY A 527 -20.41 -12.07 8.24
C GLY A 527 -19.63 -13.36 8.50
N TRP A 528 -18.45 -13.24 9.10
CA TRP A 528 -17.62 -14.40 9.48
C TRP A 528 -18.31 -15.29 10.50
N ILE A 529 -18.87 -14.71 11.58
CA ILE A 529 -19.62 -15.46 12.60
C ILE A 529 -20.80 -16.20 11.98
N ALA A 530 -21.54 -15.54 11.09
CA ALA A 530 -22.68 -16.15 10.40
C ALA A 530 -22.26 -17.34 9.51
N ALA A 531 -21.08 -17.29 8.90
CA ALA A 531 -20.55 -18.36 8.06
C ALA A 531 -20.01 -19.57 8.87
N HIS A 532 -19.59 -19.36 10.13
CA HIS A 532 -18.91 -20.37 10.95
C HIS A 532 -19.83 -21.10 11.95
N GLY A 533 -21.14 -21.05 11.74
CA GLY A 533 -22.13 -21.85 12.46
C GLY A 533 -22.70 -21.16 13.70
N GLU A 534 -22.70 -21.85 14.84
CA GLU A 534 -23.25 -21.31 16.08
C GLU A 534 -22.36 -20.18 16.65
N ARG A 535 -22.98 -19.07 17.05
CA ARG A 535 -22.30 -17.87 17.56
C ARG A 535 -21.28 -18.18 18.67
N ASP A 536 -21.65 -19.01 19.64
CA ASP A 536 -20.75 -19.37 20.75
C ASP A 536 -19.54 -20.20 20.28
N ALA A 537 -19.72 -21.04 19.26
CA ALA A 537 -18.62 -21.81 18.68
C ALA A 537 -17.65 -20.92 17.90
N ALA A 538 -18.19 -19.94 17.17
CA ALA A 538 -17.40 -18.91 16.47
C ALA A 538 -16.61 -18.05 17.47
N LEU A 539 -17.25 -17.57 18.54
CA LEU A 539 -16.58 -16.80 19.60
C LEU A 539 -15.44 -17.59 20.26
N ARG A 540 -15.64 -18.88 20.55
CA ARG A 540 -14.57 -19.73 21.08
C ARG A 540 -13.37 -19.83 20.12
N GLN A 541 -13.60 -19.94 18.82
CA GLN A 541 -12.51 -19.97 17.83
C GLN A 541 -11.75 -18.64 17.78
N LEU A 542 -12.46 -17.51 17.87
CA LEU A 542 -11.86 -16.17 17.91
C LEU A 542 -11.03 -15.95 19.18
N THR A 543 -11.56 -16.33 20.34
CA THR A 543 -10.82 -16.28 21.61
C THR A 543 -9.62 -17.21 21.62
N GLU A 544 -9.73 -18.40 21.03
CA GLU A 544 -8.59 -19.33 20.91
C GLU A 544 -7.51 -18.79 19.97
N ALA A 545 -7.88 -18.10 18.90
CA ALA A 545 -6.92 -17.42 18.04
C ALA A 545 -6.10 -16.39 18.82
N VAL A 546 -6.74 -15.56 19.66
CA VAL A 546 -6.05 -14.63 20.56
C VAL A 546 -5.14 -15.39 21.53
N ARG A 547 -5.61 -16.50 22.12
CA ARG A 547 -4.84 -17.31 23.08
C ARG A 547 -3.54 -17.86 22.49
N THR A 548 -3.61 -18.35 21.26
CA THR A 548 -2.47 -19.03 20.60
C THR A 548 -1.49 -18.09 19.91
N MET A 549 -1.79 -16.79 19.83
CA MET A 549 -0.96 -15.81 19.14
C MET A 549 0.37 -15.59 19.88
N PRO A 550 1.53 -15.91 19.25
CA PRO A 550 2.83 -15.85 19.93
C PRO A 550 3.38 -14.43 20.12
N PHE A 551 2.77 -13.41 19.52
CA PHE A 551 3.15 -12.01 19.65
C PHE A 551 2.15 -11.30 20.56
N ARG A 552 2.60 -10.84 21.73
CA ARG A 552 1.74 -10.19 22.74
C ARG A 552 1.09 -8.92 22.21
N VAL A 553 1.83 -8.09 21.47
CA VAL A 553 1.30 -6.87 20.84
C VAL A 553 0.20 -7.21 19.84
N ARG A 554 0.40 -8.24 19.01
CA ARG A 554 -0.60 -8.69 18.03
C ARG A 554 -1.80 -9.35 18.71
N ALA A 555 -1.59 -10.13 19.77
CA ALA A 555 -2.66 -10.73 20.56
C ALA A 555 -3.53 -9.64 21.22
N GLN A 556 -2.90 -8.57 21.74
CA GLN A 556 -3.61 -7.41 22.27
C GLN A 556 -4.44 -6.71 21.20
N ALA A 557 -3.88 -6.47 20.00
CA ALA A 557 -4.60 -5.86 18.89
C ALA A 557 -5.79 -6.71 18.43
N MET A 558 -5.60 -8.04 18.32
CA MET A 558 -6.66 -9.00 17.99
C MET A 558 -7.77 -9.03 19.07
N LEU A 559 -7.42 -8.95 20.35
CA LEU A 559 -8.40 -8.88 21.42
C LEU A 559 -9.17 -7.57 21.38
N THR A 560 -8.48 -6.44 21.21
CA THR A 560 -9.11 -5.12 21.11
C THR A 560 -10.13 -5.09 19.98
N VAL A 561 -9.75 -5.52 18.76
CA VAL A 561 -10.67 -5.52 17.63
C VAL A 561 -11.85 -6.46 17.85
N LEU A 562 -11.64 -7.65 18.44
CA LEU A 562 -12.74 -8.55 18.78
C LEU A 562 -13.73 -7.90 19.76
N LEU A 563 -13.24 -7.20 20.77
CA LEU A 563 -14.09 -6.57 21.79
C LEU A 563 -14.87 -5.37 21.26
N THR A 564 -14.25 -4.53 20.42
CA THR A 564 -14.86 -3.31 19.90
C THR A 564 -15.79 -3.55 18.72
N THR A 565 -15.62 -4.65 17.98
CA THR A 565 -16.48 -5.00 16.85
C THR A 565 -17.70 -5.82 17.25
N LEU A 566 -17.68 -6.48 18.42
CA LEU A 566 -18.88 -7.10 18.98
C LEU A 566 -19.87 -6.02 19.46
N PRO A 567 -21.18 -6.31 19.49
CA PRO A 567 -22.14 -5.40 20.12
C PRO A 567 -21.71 -5.08 21.55
N ASP A 568 -21.77 -3.81 21.98
CA ASP A 568 -21.17 -3.31 23.24
C ASP A 568 -21.39 -4.22 24.45
N SER A 569 -22.62 -4.68 24.63
CA SER A 569 -22.97 -5.53 25.77
C SER A 569 -22.29 -6.91 25.74
N GLU A 570 -22.02 -7.46 24.55
CA GLU A 570 -21.30 -8.73 24.37
C GLU A 570 -19.79 -8.55 24.55
N GLY A 571 -19.22 -7.48 24.01
CA GLY A 571 -17.80 -7.16 24.18
C GLY A 571 -17.43 -7.03 25.66
N GLU A 572 -18.17 -6.23 26.43
CA GLU A 572 -17.95 -6.10 27.87
C GLU A 572 -18.10 -7.43 28.64
N ARG A 573 -19.10 -8.25 28.29
CA ARG A 573 -19.31 -9.55 28.94
C ARG A 573 -18.16 -10.50 28.65
N LEU A 574 -17.68 -10.53 27.41
CA LEU A 574 -16.51 -11.32 27.03
C LEU A 574 -15.28 -10.84 27.80
N LEU A 575 -15.02 -9.53 27.81
CA LEU A 575 -13.88 -8.95 28.51
C LEU A 575 -13.87 -9.32 30.01
N ARG A 576 -15.02 -9.18 30.69
CA ARG A 576 -15.15 -9.56 32.11
C ARG A 576 -14.93 -11.07 32.34
N ALA A 577 -15.42 -11.92 31.43
CA ALA A 577 -15.22 -13.37 31.52
C ALA A 577 -13.74 -13.78 31.31
N LEU A 578 -12.97 -13.01 30.53
CA LEU A 578 -11.55 -13.29 30.26
C LEU A 578 -10.63 -12.94 31.44
N ILE A 579 -11.08 -12.16 32.42
CA ILE A 579 -10.30 -11.87 33.64
C ILE A 579 -10.02 -13.15 34.43
N ASP A 580 -10.98 -14.09 34.43
CA ASP A 580 -10.84 -15.38 35.13
C ASP A 580 -10.05 -16.42 34.31
N ASP A 581 -9.65 -16.10 33.06
CA ASP A 581 -8.89 -17.01 32.20
C ASP A 581 -7.38 -16.91 32.47
N PRO A 582 -6.70 -18.00 32.87
CA PRO A 582 -5.29 -17.94 33.28
C PRO A 582 -4.33 -17.53 32.16
N VAL A 583 -4.72 -17.65 30.88
CA VAL A 583 -3.86 -17.28 29.74
C VAL A 583 -4.22 -15.90 29.19
N LEU A 584 -5.50 -15.54 29.20
CA LEU A 584 -5.99 -14.30 28.61
C LEU A 584 -6.15 -13.15 29.62
N ALA A 585 -6.16 -13.43 30.93
CA ALA A 585 -6.28 -12.42 31.97
C ALA A 585 -5.29 -11.25 31.82
N PRO A 586 -4.00 -11.45 31.49
CA PRO A 586 -3.08 -10.31 31.32
C PRO A 586 -3.53 -9.35 30.21
N LEU A 587 -3.96 -9.87 29.05
CA LEU A 587 -4.46 -9.06 27.93
C LEU A 587 -5.80 -8.38 28.27
N ALA A 588 -6.67 -9.07 29.02
CA ALA A 588 -7.94 -8.53 29.48
C ALA A 588 -7.73 -7.37 30.48
N LEU A 589 -6.79 -7.50 31.41
CA LEU A 589 -6.42 -6.44 32.35
C LEU A 589 -5.86 -5.21 31.61
N THR A 590 -4.99 -5.41 30.62
CA THR A 590 -4.49 -4.33 29.77
C THR A 590 -5.63 -3.62 29.04
N ALA A 591 -6.58 -4.37 28.45
CA ALA A 591 -7.74 -3.79 27.77
C ALA A 591 -8.64 -2.99 28.73
N LEU A 592 -8.90 -3.50 29.95
CA LEU A 592 -9.69 -2.79 30.97
C LEU A 592 -9.01 -1.50 31.45
N ALA A 593 -7.69 -1.55 31.65
CA ALA A 593 -6.91 -0.37 32.04
C ALA A 593 -6.93 0.69 30.94
N HIS A 594 -6.77 0.31 29.67
CA HIS A 594 -6.83 1.23 28.52
C HIS A 594 -8.22 1.86 28.31
N GLN A 595 -9.29 1.13 28.64
CA GLN A 595 -10.67 1.65 28.56
C GLN A 595 -11.09 2.43 29.81
N GLU A 596 -10.19 2.64 30.78
CA GLU A 596 -10.47 3.28 32.08
C GLU A 596 -11.61 2.60 32.87
N LEU A 597 -11.84 1.30 32.62
CA LEU A 597 -12.89 0.50 33.27
C LEU A 597 -12.41 -0.18 34.56
N LEU A 598 -11.11 -0.15 34.83
CA LEU A 598 -10.49 -0.71 36.03
C LEU A 598 -9.48 0.29 36.61
N SER A 599 -9.73 0.75 37.84
CA SER A 599 -8.79 1.61 38.56
C SER A 599 -7.64 0.79 39.15
N PRO A 600 -6.40 1.33 39.21
CA PRO A 600 -5.29 0.72 39.94
C PRO A 600 -5.64 0.37 41.40
N GLU A 601 -6.56 1.11 42.02
CA GLU A 601 -6.99 0.88 43.42
C GLU A 601 -7.88 -0.35 43.59
N ASP A 602 -8.56 -0.76 42.52
CA ASP A 602 -9.50 -1.89 42.52
C ASP A 602 -8.83 -3.22 42.13
N MET A 603 -7.54 -3.17 41.75
CA MET A 603 -6.76 -4.34 41.36
C MET A 603 -6.11 -5.02 42.56
N THR A 604 -6.12 -6.34 42.56
CA THR A 604 -5.32 -7.16 43.48
C THR A 604 -3.83 -7.07 43.15
N ASP A 605 -2.98 -7.36 44.14
CA ASP A 605 -1.52 -7.41 43.94
C ASP A 605 -1.12 -8.38 42.81
N ALA A 606 -1.85 -9.49 42.67
CA ALA A 606 -1.60 -10.47 41.61
C ALA A 606 -1.92 -9.92 40.22
N GLU A 607 -3.03 -9.20 40.06
CA GLU A 607 -3.42 -8.54 38.81
C GLU A 607 -2.44 -7.44 38.43
N HIS A 608 -1.94 -6.66 39.41
CA HIS A 608 -0.90 -5.66 39.20
C HIS A 608 0.38 -6.27 38.62
N LEU A 609 0.81 -7.41 39.16
CA LEU A 609 2.00 -8.12 38.66
C LEU A 609 1.80 -8.68 37.25
N LEU A 610 0.60 -9.16 36.92
CA LEU A 610 0.26 -9.65 35.58
C LEU A 610 0.26 -8.50 34.56
N LEU A 611 -0.39 -7.38 34.89
CA LEU A 611 -0.42 -6.19 34.03
C LEU A 611 1.00 -5.62 33.80
N LEU A 612 1.81 -5.56 34.86
CA LEU A 612 3.21 -5.13 34.76
C LEU A 612 4.02 -6.06 33.84
N ALA A 613 3.87 -7.37 34.01
CA ALA A 613 4.56 -8.35 33.17
C ALA A 613 4.14 -8.23 31.71
N GLU A 614 2.84 -8.15 31.43
CA GLU A 614 2.30 -7.97 30.07
C GLU A 614 2.83 -6.69 29.41
N ASN A 615 2.80 -5.56 30.12
CA ASN A 615 3.29 -4.29 29.59
C ASN A 615 4.80 -4.30 29.29
N LEU A 616 5.61 -4.98 30.11
CA LEU A 616 7.05 -5.13 29.85
C LEU A 616 7.33 -6.04 28.64
N LEU A 617 6.53 -7.09 28.45
CA LEU A 617 6.64 -7.96 27.28
C LEU A 617 6.24 -7.21 26.01
N GLN A 618 5.13 -6.47 26.03
CA GLN A 618 4.70 -5.64 24.90
C GLN A 618 5.72 -4.52 24.60
N LEU A 619 6.30 -3.89 25.62
CA LEU A 619 7.36 -2.89 25.44
C LEU A 619 8.57 -3.48 24.70
N VAL A 620 9.02 -4.68 25.09
CA VAL A 620 10.15 -5.36 24.46
C VAL A 620 9.83 -5.75 23.01
N GLU A 621 8.61 -6.22 22.74
CA GLU A 621 8.17 -6.52 21.36
C GLU A 621 8.10 -5.25 20.49
N LEU A 622 7.53 -4.16 21.00
CA LEU A 622 7.44 -2.88 20.28
C LEU A 622 8.82 -2.28 20.00
N ALA A 623 9.76 -2.44 20.93
CA ALA A 623 11.14 -2.01 20.76
C ALA A 623 11.91 -2.87 19.73
N GLY A 624 11.36 -4.01 19.33
CA GLY A 624 11.85 -4.81 18.21
C GLY A 624 12.95 -5.80 18.57
N GLY A 625 13.93 -5.93 17.66
CA GLY A 625 15.07 -6.83 17.81
C GLY A 625 15.86 -6.61 19.12
N ARG A 626 16.77 -7.54 19.42
CA ARG A 626 17.51 -7.56 20.69
C ARG A 626 18.09 -6.21 21.14
N ASP A 627 18.69 -5.46 20.22
CA ASP A 627 19.35 -4.20 20.56
C ASP A 627 18.34 -3.09 20.94
N GLY A 628 17.24 -2.99 20.21
CA GLY A 628 16.14 -2.05 20.51
C GLY A 628 15.49 -2.37 21.86
N ALA A 629 15.25 -3.65 22.14
CA ALA A 629 14.75 -4.09 23.44
C ALA A 629 15.69 -3.72 24.61
N GLU A 630 17.00 -3.88 24.44
CA GLU A 630 17.98 -3.46 25.46
C GLU A 630 18.03 -1.96 25.68
N GLU A 631 17.78 -1.17 24.63
CA GLU A 631 17.66 0.28 24.70
C GLU A 631 16.37 0.73 25.39
N ALA A 632 15.23 0.17 25.01
CA ALA A 632 13.94 0.46 25.64
C ALA A 632 13.95 0.19 27.14
N LEU A 633 14.50 -0.96 27.57
CA LEU A 633 14.65 -1.27 28.99
C LEU A 633 15.59 -0.29 29.71
N ARG A 634 16.63 0.21 29.04
CA ARG A 634 17.54 1.20 29.62
C ARG A 634 16.87 2.56 29.77
N ALA A 635 15.98 2.92 28.85
CA ALA A 635 15.20 4.15 28.88
C ALA A 635 14.21 4.20 30.06
N GLN A 636 13.73 3.04 30.54
CA GLN A 636 12.86 2.93 31.74
C GLN A 636 13.55 3.33 33.06
N GLY A 637 14.86 3.59 33.05
CA GLY A 637 15.59 4.08 34.22
C GLY A 637 16.01 2.99 35.22
N PRO A 638 16.41 3.37 36.45
CA PRO A 638 17.04 2.44 37.40
C PRO A 638 16.07 1.41 38.00
N GLU A 639 14.77 1.73 38.06
CA GLU A 639 13.72 0.90 38.69
C GLU A 639 13.29 -0.28 37.80
N VAL A 640 13.62 -0.26 36.49
CA VAL A 640 13.31 -1.34 35.55
C VAL A 640 13.80 -2.71 36.04
N GLY A 641 14.89 -2.73 36.79
CA GLY A 641 15.45 -3.95 37.35
C GLY A 641 14.59 -4.58 38.45
N GLU A 642 13.85 -3.77 39.20
CA GLU A 642 12.88 -4.21 40.20
C GLU A 642 11.56 -4.57 39.53
N ALA A 643 11.13 -3.78 38.55
CA ALA A 643 9.94 -4.06 37.74
C ALA A 643 10.04 -5.41 37.01
N VAL A 644 11.19 -5.71 36.37
CA VAL A 644 11.42 -7.02 35.74
C VAL A 644 11.45 -8.15 36.77
N ALA A 645 12.02 -7.92 37.97
CA ALA A 645 12.01 -8.94 39.02
C ALA A 645 10.59 -9.23 39.54
N ALA A 646 9.75 -8.19 39.64
CA ALA A 646 8.34 -8.32 39.98
C ALA A 646 7.56 -9.06 38.87
N ALA A 647 7.80 -8.72 37.61
CA ALA A 647 7.20 -9.41 36.46
C ALA A 647 7.58 -10.90 36.42
N LEU A 648 8.83 -11.26 36.72
CA LEU A 648 9.28 -12.65 36.80
C LEU A 648 8.66 -13.44 37.98
N ALA A 649 8.16 -12.74 39.00
CA ALA A 649 7.44 -13.35 40.13
C ALA A 649 5.93 -13.51 39.85
N SER A 650 5.43 -12.96 38.74
CA SER A 650 4.03 -13.06 38.35
C SER A 650 3.67 -14.48 37.87
N ALA A 651 2.38 -14.79 37.84
CA ALA A 651 1.85 -16.04 37.27
C ALA A 651 1.62 -15.94 35.75
N HIS A 652 2.36 -15.08 35.04
CA HIS A 652 2.13 -14.80 33.63
C HIS A 652 2.30 -16.05 32.76
N PRO A 653 1.39 -16.31 31.79
CA PRO A 653 1.40 -17.53 30.99
C PRO A 653 2.58 -17.62 30.02
N ASP A 654 3.08 -16.49 29.52
CA ASP A 654 4.22 -16.45 28.59
C ASP A 654 5.57 -16.60 29.31
N GLN A 655 5.90 -17.84 29.66
CA GLN A 655 7.18 -18.18 30.29
C GLN A 655 8.37 -18.01 29.33
N VAL A 656 8.15 -18.11 28.02
CA VAL A 656 9.21 -17.92 27.02
C VAL A 656 9.62 -16.45 26.98
N GLY A 657 8.65 -15.54 26.82
CA GLY A 657 8.87 -14.10 26.85
C GLY A 657 9.49 -13.62 28.16
N LEU A 658 9.05 -14.15 29.31
CA LEU A 658 9.66 -13.84 30.61
C LEU A 658 11.14 -14.27 30.70
N ASN A 659 11.48 -15.44 30.16
CA ASN A 659 12.88 -15.88 30.10
C ASN A 659 13.73 -14.97 29.19
N GLU A 660 13.18 -14.51 28.07
CA GLU A 660 13.83 -13.54 27.18
C GLU A 660 14.07 -12.21 27.89
N LEU A 661 13.05 -11.68 28.57
CA LEU A 661 13.12 -10.46 29.37
C LEU A 661 14.21 -10.57 30.46
N SER A 662 14.29 -11.71 31.14
CA SER A 662 15.35 -11.99 32.12
C SER A 662 16.75 -11.98 31.48
N GLY A 663 16.89 -12.51 30.26
CA GLY A 663 18.15 -12.48 29.52
C GLY A 663 18.57 -11.07 29.11
N LEU A 664 17.61 -10.26 28.64
CA LEU A 664 17.83 -8.86 28.25
C LEU A 664 18.29 -8.01 29.44
N ILE A 665 17.59 -8.08 30.58
CA ILE A 665 17.94 -7.26 31.76
C ILE A 665 19.32 -7.62 32.32
N ALA A 666 19.73 -8.89 32.23
CA ALA A 666 21.06 -9.33 32.65
C ALA A 666 22.16 -8.68 31.79
N ARG A 667 21.94 -8.54 30.47
CA ARG A 667 22.86 -7.87 29.54
C ARG A 667 22.90 -6.36 29.78
N VAL A 668 21.75 -5.71 29.93
CA VAL A 668 21.67 -4.27 30.26
C VAL A 668 22.48 -3.94 31.52
N ARG A 669 22.37 -4.78 32.56
CA ARG A 669 23.16 -4.65 33.80
C ARG A 669 24.66 -4.87 33.59
N ALA A 670 25.05 -5.85 32.76
CA ALA A 670 26.46 -6.16 32.49
C ALA A 670 27.18 -5.00 31.77
N VAL A 671 26.51 -4.34 30.81
CA VAL A 671 27.05 -3.19 30.08
C VAL A 671 27.21 -1.96 30.99
N SER A 672 26.20 -1.68 31.82
CA SER A 672 26.24 -0.61 32.83
C SER A 672 27.34 -0.83 33.88
N GLY A 673 27.52 -2.08 34.33
CA GLY A 673 28.60 -2.47 35.24
C GLY A 673 30.01 -2.32 34.66
N ARG A 674 30.18 -2.54 33.35
CA ARG A 674 31.45 -2.29 32.64
C ARG A 674 31.77 -0.79 32.57
N ARG A 675 30.80 0.07 32.20
CA ARG A 675 30.96 1.54 32.20
C ARG A 675 31.27 2.09 33.58
N ALA A 676 30.62 1.59 34.64
CA ALA A 676 30.90 1.97 36.03
C ALA A 676 32.29 1.52 36.52
N ARG A 677 32.80 0.37 36.06
CA ARG A 677 34.18 -0.09 36.36
C ARG A 677 35.23 0.73 35.61
N THR A 678 35.00 1.15 34.37
CA THR A 678 35.94 2.02 33.64
C THR A 678 35.99 3.43 34.23
N THR A 679 34.86 4.02 34.63
CA THR A 679 34.85 5.33 35.33
C THR A 679 35.49 5.24 36.72
N ARG A 680 35.24 4.18 37.51
CA ARG A 680 35.96 3.95 38.77
C ARG A 680 37.46 3.70 38.58
N ARG A 681 37.88 3.04 37.50
CA ARG A 681 39.30 2.80 37.20
C ARG A 681 40.01 4.07 36.69
N ALA A 682 39.29 4.98 36.02
CA ALA A 682 39.76 6.31 35.67
C ALA A 682 39.86 7.23 36.90
N ALA A 683 38.87 7.24 37.79
CA ALA A 683 38.89 7.98 39.05
C ALA A 683 39.97 7.44 40.02
N GLY A 684 40.17 6.12 40.07
CA GLY A 684 41.25 5.48 40.84
C GLY A 684 42.66 5.78 40.31
N LYS A 685 42.83 6.00 39.00
CA LYS A 685 44.09 6.47 38.41
C LYS A 685 44.36 7.94 38.73
N ASN A 686 43.34 8.80 38.78
CA ASN A 686 43.50 10.21 39.17
C ASN A 686 43.81 10.39 40.67
N ARG A 687 43.34 9.49 41.53
CA ARG A 687 43.65 9.55 42.98
C ARG A 687 45.08 9.07 43.31
N ARG A 688 45.71 8.25 42.47
CA ARG A 688 47.12 7.83 42.61
C ARG A 688 48.15 8.84 42.06
N LYS A 689 47.72 9.87 41.32
CA LYS A 689 48.61 10.97 40.84
C LYS A 689 48.67 12.18 41.79
N ARG A 690 47.95 12.18 42.91
CA ARG A 690 47.96 13.27 43.91
C ARG A 690 48.82 13.00 45.16
N HIS A 691 49.53 11.87 45.19
CA HIS A 691 50.61 11.61 46.16
C HIS A 691 51.87 11.18 45.40
N ARG A 692 52.56 12.17 44.83
CA ARG A 692 54.01 12.17 44.67
C ARG A 692 54.50 13.60 44.56
#